data_AF-A0A2U9IC67-F1
#
_entry.id   AF-A0A2U9IC67-F1
#
_cell.length_a   1.000
_cell.length_b   1.000
_cell.length_c   1.000
_cell.angle_alpha   90.00
_cell.angle_beta   90.00
_cell.angle_gamma   90.00
#
_symmetry.space_group_name_H-M   'P 1'
#
loop_
_entity.id
_entity.type
_entity.pdbx_description
1 polymer ?
#
loop_
_entity_poly.entity_id
_entity_poly.type
_entity_poly.pdbx_seq_one_letter_code
_entity_poly.pdbx_strand_id
1 'polypeptide(L)'
;MSNINLPNIGIFLVLFLIMVIALEVTMPVLTTGYAIGNFNTPILNPDQARYTQPWVGKITFLYSYTSHTDEFEALTAGKIDFATIDHASEVKEALEKYNSTIFVGIAPVESFGQLVFSFNSTISSLTSNLYFRYAVSSLINPINITNIVWENGILGIDYPYFVSPKVYSEWFSTAAEQYYQKYESYNITRAVMYLESIPNVTHVDGKWYYKGKPLTLSFIYAEDEQPQLRLADYLKDQFALINISVTILAEPFGTLIQTAVTPPYDFNMTTFGWIDLGPLVPQWMTIYTSPENVGGFSNATIDNLINEAQTAPSLSQSISIMKQVELDLQQQLPYIIVVWSNAIQGVYLPGWANYIYMKDGTAVYAINVLNIHPVNSTLTGDFLFSSVASDLPRHMQPYASESLYAFNVLDCMYEPLATTPLTDVTSVLPPSQLVPMLAKNWTLDTGVTTTAPNGEKIVNGTILTVNLVHNATWINGYPVTAYDVNFTYWYYDLAGISGTNTFDGITLNYTYLIDNSFINTDVFGSIPQLVDSQVTNPYQIVFYLNSTSDLVIDETLTEIDIYFPASVYSHIQPATIWTDKYAPLISNGPYMWNSTSSAFSDEEFTLTYNPHYFKIDPLIFLANVKAGTPYNYTTTFTYYNWDNSTDSLVPTPANGTAYVWLKALDVPGVPYGNYTKPVTMSMIAPGEYSAMINTTGLPAGIYEIVAKIISPGGLEEYSYGSLNVSSVPVVTTTHPPVTTTTTTHPPSISPIVYAGIAIVIVIIVVAAVVVLLRRR
;
A
#
# COMPACT_ATOMS: atom_id res chain seq x y z
N MET A 1 -17.53 63.00 22.60
CA MET A 1 -16.42 62.32 21.92
C MET A 1 -16.77 60.85 21.94
N SER A 2 -17.24 60.39 20.80
CA SER A 2 -18.23 59.33 20.66
C SER A 2 -17.62 58.00 20.23
N ASN A 3 -18.07 56.95 20.91
CA ASN A 3 -18.48 55.67 20.35
C ASN A 3 -17.44 54.91 19.52
N ILE A 4 -16.58 54.17 20.22
CA ILE A 4 -16.03 52.93 19.67
C ILE A 4 -17.13 51.87 19.76
N ASN A 5 -17.50 51.34 18.59
CA ASN A 5 -18.54 50.35 18.39
C ASN A 5 -18.15 49.01 19.08
N LEU A 6 -18.71 48.75 20.26
CA LEU A 6 -18.62 47.45 20.95
C LEU A 6 -19.13 46.21 20.17
N PRO A 7 -19.98 46.27 19.12
CA PRO A 7 -20.42 45.06 18.42
C PRO A 7 -19.31 44.36 17.62
N ASN A 8 -18.27 45.08 17.20
CA ASN A 8 -17.25 44.53 16.28
C ASN A 8 -16.17 43.70 17.00
N ILE A 9 -15.91 43.98 18.28
CA ILE A 9 -14.97 43.17 19.09
C ILE A 9 -15.61 41.84 19.47
N GLY A 10 -16.92 41.81 19.74
CA GLY A 10 -17.66 40.57 19.99
C GLY A 10 -17.74 39.67 18.76
N ILE A 11 -17.94 40.23 17.57
CA ILE A 11 -17.94 39.47 16.32
C ILE A 11 -16.53 38.97 15.97
N PHE A 12 -15.47 39.75 16.22
CA PHE A 12 -14.09 39.27 16.02
C PHE A 12 -13.68 38.21 17.04
N LEU A 13 -14.07 38.31 18.31
CA LEU A 13 -13.79 37.28 19.32
C LEU A 13 -14.63 36.02 19.10
N VAL A 14 -15.85 36.13 18.59
CA VAL A 14 -16.67 34.96 18.20
C VAL A 14 -16.16 34.35 16.91
N LEU A 15 -15.72 35.14 15.92
CA LEU A 15 -15.06 34.62 14.71
C LEU A 15 -13.69 34.03 15.02
N PHE A 16 -12.92 34.59 15.96
CA PHE A 16 -11.63 34.06 16.41
C PHE A 16 -11.82 32.82 17.30
N LEU A 17 -12.85 32.75 18.16
CA LEU A 17 -13.20 31.49 18.84
C LEU A 17 -13.75 30.44 17.87
N ILE A 18 -14.47 30.84 16.82
CA ILE A 18 -14.92 29.91 15.75
C ILE A 18 -13.74 29.52 14.84
N MET A 19 -12.71 30.36 14.68
CA MET A 19 -11.46 30.06 13.97
C MET A 19 -10.45 29.27 14.81
N VAL A 20 -10.57 29.28 16.14
CA VAL A 20 -9.76 28.44 17.05
C VAL A 20 -10.53 27.14 17.42
N ILE A 21 -11.82 27.05 17.09
CA ILE A 21 -12.64 25.83 17.18
C ILE A 21 -12.84 25.15 15.79
N ALA A 22 -12.48 25.82 14.70
CA ALA A 22 -12.13 25.19 13.43
C ALA A 22 -10.60 25.00 13.46
N LEU A 23 -9.98 23.83 13.39
CA LEU A 23 -10.36 22.54 12.84
C LEU A 23 -9.69 21.44 13.68
N GLU A 24 -10.25 21.03 14.81
CA GLU A 24 -10.05 19.63 15.21
C GLU A 24 -11.05 18.81 14.40
N VAL A 25 -10.78 18.64 13.09
CA VAL A 25 -11.50 17.64 12.32
C VAL A 25 -10.99 16.30 12.80
N THR A 26 -11.69 15.75 13.78
CA THR A 26 -11.65 14.31 14.02
C THR A 26 -12.30 13.68 12.80
N MET A 27 -11.47 13.27 11.83
CA MET A 27 -11.96 12.67 10.60
C MET A 27 -12.59 11.32 10.94
N PRO A 28 -13.87 11.08 10.55
CA PRO A 28 -14.54 9.83 10.85
C PRO A 28 -13.91 8.73 9.98
N VAL A 29 -13.10 7.90 10.63
CA VAL A 29 -12.56 6.68 10.06
C VAL A 29 -13.69 5.72 9.67
N LEU A 30 -13.57 5.10 8.49
CA LEU A 30 -14.36 3.93 8.09
C LEU A 30 -14.26 2.85 9.19
N THR A 31 -15.30 2.72 10.02
CA THR A 31 -15.39 1.63 10.99
C THR A 31 -15.54 0.31 10.23
N THR A 32 -14.47 -0.47 10.16
CA THR A 32 -14.49 -1.78 9.50
C THR A 32 -15.40 -2.73 10.29
N GLY A 33 -16.38 -3.31 9.61
CA GLY A 33 -17.21 -4.38 10.19
C GLY A 33 -16.40 -5.68 10.25
N TYR A 34 -16.42 -6.37 11.39
CA TYR A 34 -15.65 -7.60 11.61
C TYR A 34 -16.19 -8.82 10.82
N ALA A 35 -17.48 -8.88 10.49
CA ALA A 35 -18.06 -10.06 9.86
C ALA A 35 -17.85 -10.14 8.34
N ILE A 36 -17.34 -11.28 7.85
CA ILE A 36 -17.39 -11.65 6.43
C ILE A 36 -18.77 -12.25 6.12
N GLY A 37 -19.69 -11.44 5.58
CA GLY A 37 -21.00 -11.93 5.11
C GLY A 37 -20.92 -12.87 3.89
N ASN A 38 -19.78 -12.84 3.18
CA ASN A 38 -19.50 -13.58 1.95
C ASN A 38 -18.49 -14.73 2.15
N PHE A 39 -18.42 -15.29 3.36
CA PHE A 39 -17.31 -16.15 3.83
C PHE A 39 -16.79 -17.18 2.81
N ASN A 40 -17.67 -17.92 2.12
CA ASN A 40 -17.25 -18.96 1.15
C ASN A 40 -17.24 -18.50 -0.32
N THR A 41 -17.28 -17.20 -0.59
CA THR A 41 -17.25 -16.71 -1.96
C THR A 41 -15.85 -16.90 -2.53
N PRO A 42 -15.65 -17.46 -3.73
CA PRO A 42 -14.29 -17.68 -4.23
C PRO A 42 -13.53 -16.36 -4.47
N ILE A 43 -14.19 -15.40 -5.14
CA ILE A 43 -13.61 -14.10 -5.51
C ILE A 43 -14.45 -12.98 -4.91
N LEU A 44 -13.79 -12.04 -4.26
CA LEU A 44 -14.35 -10.79 -3.76
C LEU A 44 -13.97 -9.62 -4.65
N ASN A 45 -14.86 -8.63 -4.73
CA ASN A 45 -14.49 -7.29 -5.18
C ASN A 45 -13.76 -6.53 -4.05
N PRO A 46 -12.94 -5.51 -4.36
CA PRO A 46 -12.19 -4.77 -3.35
C PRO A 46 -13.05 -4.12 -2.26
N ASP A 47 -14.27 -3.65 -2.57
CA ASP A 47 -15.21 -3.07 -1.61
C ASP A 47 -15.77 -4.10 -0.59
N GLN A 48 -15.57 -5.38 -0.86
CA GLN A 48 -15.96 -6.49 0.02
C GLN A 48 -14.82 -6.95 0.92
N ALA A 49 -13.60 -6.44 0.72
CA ALA A 49 -12.45 -6.79 1.55
C ALA A 49 -12.66 -6.38 3.02
N ARG A 50 -11.93 -7.04 3.91
CA ARG A 50 -11.91 -6.78 5.34
C ARG A 50 -10.47 -6.62 5.81
N TYR A 51 -10.17 -5.50 6.45
CA TYR A 51 -8.85 -5.20 7.04
C TYR A 51 -8.71 -5.84 8.43
N THR A 52 -8.97 -7.13 8.46
CA THR A 52 -8.79 -8.05 9.59
C THR A 52 -8.06 -9.26 9.03
N GLN A 53 -7.10 -9.80 9.75
CA GLN A 53 -6.22 -10.90 9.37
C GLN A 53 -5.66 -11.52 10.65
N PRO A 54 -4.91 -12.63 10.64
CA PRO A 54 -4.75 -13.60 9.54
C PRO A 54 -6.01 -14.44 9.32
N TRP A 55 -6.10 -15.11 8.16
CA TRP A 55 -7.23 -15.99 7.80
C TRP A 55 -6.82 -17.42 7.42
N VAL A 56 -5.60 -17.60 6.93
CA VAL A 56 -4.99 -18.91 6.65
C VAL A 56 -3.95 -19.27 7.72
N GLY A 57 -3.75 -20.56 7.98
CA GLY A 57 -2.80 -21.04 9.00
C GLY A 57 -1.34 -20.79 8.64
N LYS A 58 -0.98 -20.96 7.37
CA LYS A 58 0.35 -20.70 6.82
C LYS A 58 0.28 -20.08 5.44
N ILE A 59 1.28 -19.27 5.12
CA ILE A 59 1.57 -18.82 3.76
C ILE A 59 3.02 -19.20 3.47
N THR A 60 3.24 -19.88 2.36
CA THR A 60 4.58 -20.24 1.88
C THR A 60 4.82 -19.55 0.55
N PHE A 61 5.83 -18.69 0.52
CA PHE A 61 6.31 -18.00 -0.67
C PHE A 61 7.37 -18.85 -1.36
N LEU A 62 7.15 -19.17 -2.64
CA LEU A 62 8.01 -20.01 -3.46
C LEU A 62 8.58 -19.20 -4.62
N TYR A 63 9.92 -19.16 -4.68
CA TYR A 63 10.72 -18.51 -5.72
C TYR A 63 11.63 -19.52 -6.44
N SER A 64 11.40 -20.82 -6.26
CA SER A 64 12.21 -21.91 -6.84
C SER A 64 11.88 -22.22 -8.31
N TYR A 65 10.76 -21.71 -8.84
CA TYR A 65 10.41 -21.88 -10.25
C TYR A 65 11.22 -20.91 -11.13
N THR A 66 11.78 -21.43 -12.21
CA THR A 66 12.64 -20.66 -13.13
C THR A 66 11.90 -20.10 -14.34
N SER A 67 10.63 -20.46 -14.55
CA SER A 67 9.80 -19.95 -15.64
C SER A 67 8.33 -19.86 -15.24
N HIS A 68 7.60 -18.88 -15.78
CA HIS A 68 6.16 -18.71 -15.55
C HIS A 68 5.34 -19.88 -16.12
N THR A 69 5.80 -20.51 -17.20
CA THR A 69 5.18 -21.76 -17.69
C THR A 69 5.24 -22.88 -16.66
N ASP A 70 6.36 -23.07 -15.95
CA ASP A 70 6.45 -24.09 -14.90
C ASP A 70 5.50 -23.77 -13.73
N GLU A 71 5.33 -22.49 -13.36
CA GLU A 71 4.33 -22.06 -12.39
C GLU A 71 2.91 -22.36 -12.87
N PHE A 72 2.60 -22.05 -14.13
CA PHE A 72 1.29 -22.33 -14.73
C PHE A 72 0.98 -23.84 -14.74
N GLU A 73 1.95 -24.68 -15.08
CA GLU A 73 1.81 -26.14 -15.01
C GLU A 73 1.59 -26.62 -13.56
N ALA A 74 2.28 -26.02 -12.58
CA ALA A 74 2.08 -26.32 -11.18
C ALA A 74 0.69 -25.90 -10.68
N LEU A 75 0.21 -24.72 -11.08
CA LEU A 75 -1.11 -24.18 -10.74
C LEU A 75 -2.23 -25.07 -11.31
N THR A 76 -2.12 -25.45 -12.59
CA THR A 76 -3.11 -26.34 -13.25
C THR A 76 -3.13 -27.75 -12.67
N ALA A 77 -2.01 -28.19 -12.09
CA ALA A 77 -1.92 -29.43 -11.33
C ALA A 77 -2.39 -29.31 -9.87
N GLY A 78 -2.72 -28.11 -9.38
CA GLY A 78 -3.09 -27.85 -7.98
C GLY A 78 -1.94 -28.03 -7.00
N LYS A 79 -0.69 -27.83 -7.45
CA LYS A 79 0.52 -27.91 -6.61
C LYS A 79 0.90 -26.59 -5.95
N ILE A 80 0.39 -25.47 -6.47
CA ILE A 80 0.50 -24.13 -5.92
C ILE A 80 -0.86 -23.45 -6.01
N ASP A 81 -1.09 -22.41 -5.22
CA ASP A 81 -2.40 -21.76 -5.12
C ASP A 81 -2.48 -20.41 -5.82
N PHE A 82 -1.32 -19.82 -6.12
CA PHE A 82 -1.17 -18.54 -6.80
C PHE A 82 0.06 -18.58 -7.70
N ALA A 83 -0.06 -18.05 -8.93
CA ALA A 83 1.03 -17.93 -9.88
C ALA A 83 0.88 -16.66 -10.74
N THR A 84 2.00 -16.08 -11.15
CA THR A 84 2.03 -15.10 -12.24
C THR A 84 1.99 -15.81 -13.59
N ILE A 85 1.25 -15.26 -14.56
CA ILE A 85 1.12 -15.81 -15.93
C ILE A 85 1.52 -14.72 -16.92
N ASP A 86 2.48 -14.98 -17.79
CA ASP A 86 3.05 -13.98 -18.72
C ASP A 86 2.84 -14.33 -20.21
N HIS A 87 2.04 -15.37 -20.50
CA HIS A 87 1.73 -15.80 -21.86
C HIS A 87 0.21 -15.79 -22.10
N ALA A 88 -0.24 -15.10 -23.16
CA ALA A 88 -1.66 -15.05 -23.53
C ALA A 88 -2.21 -16.43 -23.91
N SER A 89 -1.35 -17.34 -24.40
CA SER A 89 -1.76 -18.70 -24.70
C SER A 89 -2.16 -19.48 -23.45
N GLU A 90 -1.45 -19.26 -22.33
CA GLU A 90 -1.72 -19.89 -21.03
C GLU A 90 -2.92 -19.23 -20.36
N VAL A 91 -3.04 -17.89 -20.43
CA VAL A 91 -4.27 -17.16 -20.03
C VAL A 91 -5.49 -17.72 -20.75
N LYS A 92 -5.39 -17.91 -22.06
CA LYS A 92 -6.46 -18.50 -22.86
C LYS A 92 -6.75 -19.95 -22.44
N GLU A 93 -5.73 -20.78 -22.24
CA GLU A 93 -5.91 -22.14 -21.77
C GLU A 93 -6.60 -22.18 -20.40
N ALA A 94 -6.19 -21.33 -19.45
CA ALA A 94 -6.82 -21.20 -18.14
C ALA A 94 -8.32 -20.87 -18.26
N LEU A 95 -8.66 -19.88 -19.09
CA LEU A 95 -10.04 -19.42 -19.29
C LEU A 95 -10.93 -20.44 -20.05
N GLU A 96 -10.36 -21.22 -20.97
CA GLU A 96 -11.12 -22.16 -21.80
C GLU A 96 -11.20 -23.57 -21.18
N LYS A 97 -10.13 -24.04 -20.55
CA LYS A 97 -9.97 -25.43 -20.09
C LYS A 97 -10.00 -25.58 -18.58
N TYR A 98 -9.50 -24.59 -17.83
CA TYR A 98 -9.36 -24.67 -16.37
C TYR A 98 -10.25 -23.69 -15.60
N ASN A 99 -11.21 -23.02 -16.23
CA ASN A 99 -12.04 -21.97 -15.60
C ASN A 99 -12.88 -22.41 -14.38
N SER A 100 -13.05 -23.72 -14.17
CA SER A 100 -13.71 -24.28 -12.98
C SER A 100 -12.77 -24.50 -11.80
N THR A 101 -11.45 -24.51 -12.04
CA THR A 101 -10.40 -24.77 -11.05
C THR A 101 -9.42 -23.61 -10.90
N ILE A 102 -9.35 -22.72 -11.88
CA ILE A 102 -8.48 -21.54 -11.87
C ILE A 102 -9.32 -20.31 -12.18
N PHE A 103 -9.14 -19.26 -11.38
CA PHE A 103 -9.53 -17.91 -11.75
C PHE A 103 -8.31 -17.14 -12.24
N VAL A 104 -8.45 -16.40 -13.33
CA VAL A 104 -7.40 -15.51 -13.85
C VAL A 104 -7.81 -14.07 -13.61
N GLY A 105 -7.04 -13.36 -12.79
CA GLY A 105 -7.12 -11.93 -12.62
C GLY A 105 -6.25 -11.23 -13.66
N ILE A 106 -6.81 -10.24 -14.35
CA ILE A 106 -6.08 -9.32 -15.22
C ILE A 106 -6.44 -7.89 -14.79
N ALA A 107 -5.45 -7.08 -14.44
CA ALA A 107 -5.66 -5.70 -14.02
C ALA A 107 -4.61 -4.78 -14.62
N PRO A 108 -4.94 -3.52 -14.97
CA PRO A 108 -3.91 -2.51 -15.22
C PRO A 108 -3.01 -2.38 -14.00
N VAL A 109 -1.70 -2.32 -14.23
CA VAL A 109 -0.73 -2.17 -13.14
C VAL A 109 -0.01 -0.83 -13.23
N GLU A 110 0.47 -0.33 -12.10
CA GLU A 110 1.32 0.86 -11.96
C GLU A 110 2.74 0.60 -12.51
N SER A 111 2.80 0.20 -13.79
CA SER A 111 4.03 -0.21 -14.47
C SER A 111 4.00 0.18 -15.94
N PHE A 112 5.16 0.57 -16.45
CA PHE A 112 5.38 0.79 -17.88
C PHE A 112 6.75 0.31 -18.33
N GLY A 113 6.87 0.04 -19.63
CA GLY A 113 8.13 -0.24 -20.32
C GLY A 113 8.42 0.80 -21.38
N GLN A 114 9.70 1.06 -21.60
CA GLN A 114 10.18 2.15 -22.45
C GLN A 114 11.41 1.77 -23.27
N LEU A 115 11.53 2.35 -24.46
CA LEU A 115 12.78 2.39 -25.22
C LEU A 115 13.67 3.51 -24.69
N VAL A 116 14.90 3.13 -24.38
CA VAL A 116 15.91 3.98 -23.78
C VAL A 116 16.99 4.32 -24.80
N PHE A 117 17.43 5.57 -24.82
CA PHE A 117 18.48 6.08 -25.70
C PHE A 117 19.69 6.51 -24.89
N SER A 118 20.89 6.29 -25.41
CA SER A 118 22.09 6.86 -24.79
C SER A 118 22.14 8.36 -25.06
N PHE A 119 22.25 9.15 -23.99
CA PHE A 119 22.53 10.58 -24.02
C PHE A 119 24.02 10.89 -23.96
N ASN A 120 24.90 9.88 -23.97
CA ASN A 120 26.34 10.10 -23.98
C ASN A 120 26.82 10.70 -25.32
N SER A 121 27.06 12.00 -25.29
CA SER A 121 27.58 12.78 -26.42
C SER A 121 28.97 12.34 -26.92
N THR A 122 29.75 11.63 -26.10
CA THR A 122 31.11 11.15 -26.44
C THR A 122 31.09 9.90 -27.31
N ILE A 123 30.06 9.06 -27.14
CA ILE A 123 29.91 7.77 -27.84
C ILE A 123 29.00 7.94 -29.07
N SER A 124 27.85 8.62 -28.92
CA SER A 124 26.98 8.90 -30.05
C SER A 124 26.10 10.13 -29.84
N SER A 125 26.47 11.26 -30.44
CA SER A 125 25.59 12.44 -30.55
C SER A 125 24.37 12.23 -31.46
N LEU A 126 24.14 11.01 -31.96
CA LEU A 126 22.98 10.68 -32.80
C LEU A 126 21.75 10.36 -31.95
N THR A 127 21.86 9.46 -30.97
CA THR A 127 20.73 8.99 -30.14
C THR A 127 20.24 10.07 -29.18
N SER A 128 21.12 10.96 -28.76
CA SER A 128 20.77 12.17 -28.00
C SER A 128 20.14 13.29 -28.84
N ASN A 129 20.10 13.16 -30.17
CA ASN A 129 19.43 14.14 -31.03
C ASN A 129 17.90 13.95 -31.00
N LEU A 130 17.16 15.01 -30.72
CA LEU A 130 15.70 14.98 -30.66
C LEU A 130 15.06 14.44 -31.94
N TYR A 131 15.55 14.84 -33.12
CA TYR A 131 15.00 14.37 -34.39
C TYR A 131 15.29 12.89 -34.63
N PHE A 132 16.37 12.34 -34.08
CA PHE A 132 16.57 10.89 -34.12
C PHE A 132 15.48 10.19 -33.33
N ARG A 133 15.22 10.61 -32.09
CA ARG A 133 14.18 9.99 -31.24
C ARG A 133 12.77 10.18 -31.83
N TYR A 134 12.46 11.34 -32.41
CA TYR A 134 11.23 11.54 -33.16
C TYR A 134 11.13 10.65 -34.40
N ALA A 135 12.24 10.39 -35.09
CA ALA A 135 12.24 9.44 -36.19
C ALA A 135 11.92 8.02 -35.70
N VAL A 136 12.53 7.59 -34.58
CA VAL A 136 12.24 6.29 -33.97
C VAL A 136 10.78 6.20 -33.53
N SER A 137 10.25 7.21 -32.85
CA SER A 137 8.83 7.25 -32.44
C SER A 137 7.88 7.17 -33.65
N SER A 138 8.20 7.89 -34.73
CA SER A 138 7.42 7.83 -35.99
C SER A 138 7.50 6.48 -36.73
N LEU A 139 8.41 5.58 -36.35
CA LEU A 139 8.46 4.21 -36.86
C LEU A 139 7.60 3.24 -36.03
N ILE A 140 7.17 3.63 -34.83
CA ILE A 140 6.45 2.76 -33.90
C ILE A 140 4.96 2.99 -34.04
N ASN A 141 4.21 1.90 -34.19
CA ASN A 141 2.76 1.90 -34.25
C ASN A 141 2.20 1.26 -32.98
N PRO A 142 1.54 2.03 -32.09
CA PRO A 142 1.06 1.50 -30.82
C PRO A 142 0.09 0.32 -30.95
N ILE A 143 -0.72 0.27 -32.02
CA ILE A 143 -1.62 -0.85 -32.29
C ILE A 143 -0.81 -2.12 -32.61
N ASN A 144 0.25 -1.98 -33.40
CA ASN A 144 1.10 -3.12 -33.73
C ASN A 144 1.92 -3.57 -32.52
N ILE A 145 2.46 -2.64 -31.72
CA ILE A 145 3.15 -2.98 -30.48
C ILE A 145 2.21 -3.75 -29.55
N THR A 146 1.01 -3.22 -29.29
CA THR A 146 -0.02 -3.89 -28.47
C THR A 146 -0.37 -5.29 -29.00
N ASN A 147 -0.54 -5.44 -30.31
CA ASN A 147 -0.97 -6.72 -30.90
C ASN A 147 0.15 -7.76 -31.03
N ILE A 148 1.34 -7.33 -31.46
CA ILE A 148 2.47 -8.20 -31.79
C ILE A 148 3.33 -8.45 -30.56
N VAL A 149 3.71 -7.38 -29.85
CA VAL A 149 4.65 -7.46 -28.72
C VAL A 149 3.93 -7.90 -27.46
N TRP A 150 2.77 -7.31 -27.17
CA TRP A 150 2.02 -7.52 -25.92
C TRP A 150 0.78 -8.41 -26.07
N GLU A 151 0.81 -9.27 -27.10
CA GLU A 151 -0.13 -10.37 -27.32
C GLU A 151 -1.61 -9.93 -27.33
N ASN A 152 -1.94 -8.96 -28.18
CA ASN A 152 -3.28 -8.37 -28.32
C ASN A 152 -3.76 -7.61 -27.07
N GLY A 153 -2.82 -7.02 -26.35
CA GLY A 153 -3.14 -6.19 -25.19
C GLY A 153 -3.29 -6.96 -23.88
N ILE A 154 -3.07 -8.28 -23.88
CA ILE A 154 -3.18 -9.10 -22.67
C ILE A 154 -2.07 -8.74 -21.69
N LEU A 155 -0.82 -8.67 -22.15
CA LEU A 155 0.35 -8.34 -21.30
C LEU A 155 0.45 -6.84 -20.97
N GLY A 156 -0.24 -6.00 -21.74
CA GLY A 156 -0.21 -4.55 -21.59
C GLY A 156 -0.62 -3.84 -22.87
N ILE A 157 -0.90 -2.54 -22.76
CA ILE A 157 -1.33 -1.71 -23.88
C ILE A 157 -0.30 -0.61 -24.11
N ASP A 158 0.07 -0.36 -25.36
CA ASP A 158 0.92 0.79 -25.70
C ASP A 158 0.08 2.07 -25.65
N TYR A 159 0.11 2.74 -24.49
CA TYR A 159 -0.19 4.17 -24.40
C TYR A 159 1.14 4.92 -24.53
N PRO A 160 1.42 5.58 -25.67
CA PRO A 160 2.74 6.15 -25.97
C PRO A 160 2.95 7.50 -25.25
N TYR A 161 2.58 7.55 -23.97
CA TYR A 161 2.54 8.72 -23.11
C TYR A 161 3.22 8.39 -21.78
N PHE A 162 3.94 9.36 -21.21
CA PHE A 162 4.67 9.22 -19.95
C PHE A 162 3.74 9.07 -18.74
N VAL A 163 2.47 9.46 -18.84
CA VAL A 163 1.44 9.17 -17.83
C VAL A 163 0.33 8.35 -18.47
N SER A 164 -0.08 7.26 -17.85
CA SER A 164 -1.16 6.43 -18.39
C SER A 164 -2.52 7.12 -18.25
N PRO A 165 -3.28 7.26 -19.34
CA PRO A 165 -4.62 7.83 -19.30
C PRO A 165 -5.64 6.91 -18.59
N LYS A 166 -5.24 5.69 -18.24
CA LYS A 166 -6.08 4.69 -17.57
C LYS A 166 -5.78 4.59 -16.08
N VAL A 167 -4.50 4.35 -15.74
CA VAL A 167 -4.06 4.17 -14.34
C VAL A 167 -4.02 5.51 -13.62
N TYR A 168 -3.50 6.54 -14.28
CA TYR A 168 -3.28 7.87 -13.73
C TYR A 168 -4.13 8.94 -14.43
N SER A 169 -5.40 8.61 -14.71
CA SER A 169 -6.28 9.43 -15.54
C SER A 169 -6.42 10.89 -15.06
N GLU A 170 -6.35 11.15 -13.76
CA GLU A 170 -6.39 12.50 -13.18
C GLU A 170 -5.16 13.34 -13.56
N TRP A 171 -3.99 12.70 -13.62
CA TRP A 171 -2.68 13.31 -13.88
C TRP A 171 -2.39 13.48 -15.36
N PHE A 172 -3.08 12.74 -16.22
CA PHE A 172 -2.84 12.71 -17.67
C PHE A 172 -3.08 14.07 -18.38
N SER A 173 -2.15 14.41 -19.27
CA SER A 173 -2.12 15.63 -20.06
C SER A 173 -2.67 15.41 -21.47
N THR A 174 -3.87 15.93 -21.73
CA THR A 174 -4.42 15.97 -23.10
C THR A 174 -3.57 16.78 -24.08
N ALA A 175 -2.70 17.67 -23.58
CA ALA A 175 -1.74 18.40 -24.41
C ALA A 175 -0.58 17.50 -24.87
N ALA A 176 -0.11 16.57 -24.03
CA ALA A 176 0.89 15.57 -24.40
C ALA A 176 0.34 14.65 -25.50
N GLU A 177 -0.91 14.19 -25.38
CA GLU A 177 -1.58 13.44 -26.45
C GLU A 177 -1.63 14.21 -27.77
N GLN A 178 -2.06 15.47 -27.74
CA GLN A 178 -2.10 16.31 -28.95
C GLN A 178 -0.70 16.50 -29.57
N TYR A 179 0.33 16.61 -28.73
CA TYR A 179 1.71 16.72 -29.17
C TYR A 179 2.17 15.43 -29.86
N TYR A 180 1.97 14.27 -29.23
CA TYR A 180 2.28 12.96 -29.79
C TYR A 180 1.62 12.76 -31.16
N GLN A 181 0.30 13.02 -31.25
CA GLN A 181 -0.44 12.86 -32.51
C GLN A 181 0.15 13.73 -33.63
N LYS A 182 0.63 14.93 -33.30
CA LYS A 182 1.15 15.89 -34.28
C LYS A 182 2.59 15.59 -34.71
N TYR A 183 3.45 15.14 -33.81
CA TYR A 183 4.90 15.08 -34.07
C TYR A 183 5.51 13.68 -34.02
N GLU A 184 4.88 12.73 -33.33
CA GLU A 184 5.54 11.47 -32.99
C GLU A 184 4.84 10.22 -33.50
N SER A 185 3.52 10.25 -33.62
CA SER A 185 2.68 9.16 -34.12
C SER A 185 3.25 8.39 -35.33
N TYR A 186 2.82 7.15 -35.51
CA TYR A 186 3.30 6.34 -36.63
C TYR A 186 3.20 7.04 -38.00
N ASN A 187 4.34 7.34 -38.62
CA ASN A 187 4.46 7.97 -39.92
C ASN A 187 5.87 7.78 -40.50
N ILE A 188 6.04 6.76 -41.35
CA ILE A 188 7.33 6.43 -41.98
C ILE A 188 7.93 7.62 -42.75
N THR A 189 7.11 8.40 -43.46
CA THR A 189 7.60 9.57 -44.21
C THR A 189 8.17 10.62 -43.28
N ARG A 190 7.50 10.88 -42.15
CA ARG A 190 7.99 11.80 -41.13
C ARG A 190 9.28 11.29 -40.48
N ALA A 191 9.42 9.99 -40.26
CA ALA A 191 10.66 9.41 -39.76
C ALA A 191 11.86 9.71 -40.67
N VAL A 192 11.71 9.54 -41.99
CA VAL A 192 12.74 9.92 -42.98
C VAL A 192 13.04 11.41 -42.94
N MET A 193 12.01 12.27 -42.91
CA MET A 193 12.19 13.73 -42.83
C MET A 193 12.95 14.16 -41.57
N TYR A 194 12.69 13.51 -40.43
CA TYR A 194 13.41 13.80 -39.20
C TYR A 194 14.87 13.35 -39.26
N LEU A 195 15.16 12.17 -39.80
CA LEU A 195 16.56 11.73 -39.99
C LEU A 195 17.34 12.67 -40.91
N GLU A 196 16.74 13.14 -42.00
CA GLU A 196 17.36 14.12 -42.92
C GLU A 196 17.61 15.49 -42.26
N SER A 197 16.90 15.80 -41.17
CA SER A 197 17.08 17.03 -40.39
C SER A 197 18.25 16.96 -39.40
N ILE A 198 18.86 15.78 -39.21
CA ILE A 198 19.97 15.59 -38.28
C ILE A 198 21.30 16.02 -38.94
N PRO A 199 22.09 16.89 -38.29
CA PRO A 199 23.41 17.27 -38.80
C PRO A 199 24.33 16.06 -39.03
N ASN A 200 24.99 16.03 -40.18
CA ASN A 200 25.89 14.95 -40.62
C ASN A 200 25.22 13.59 -40.87
N VAL A 201 23.88 13.53 -40.87
CA VAL A 201 23.15 12.42 -41.46
C VAL A 201 22.93 12.72 -42.94
N THR A 202 23.26 11.77 -43.81
CA THR A 202 23.00 11.87 -45.24
C THR A 202 22.38 10.59 -45.76
N HIS A 203 21.56 10.74 -46.81
CA HIS A 203 20.90 9.64 -47.48
C HIS A 203 21.32 9.66 -48.96
N VAL A 204 22.07 8.64 -49.38
CA VAL A 204 22.63 8.53 -50.74
C VAL A 204 22.35 7.13 -51.27
N ASP A 205 21.74 7.04 -52.45
CA ASP A 205 21.43 5.78 -53.14
C ASP A 205 20.71 4.75 -52.24
N GLY A 206 19.76 5.21 -51.43
CA GLY A 206 18.97 4.35 -50.53
C GLY A 206 19.70 3.92 -49.26
N LYS A 207 20.88 4.47 -48.96
CA LYS A 207 21.69 4.14 -47.78
C LYS A 207 21.90 5.36 -46.90
N TRP A 208 21.78 5.15 -45.59
CA TRP A 208 22.03 6.17 -44.59
C TRP A 208 23.48 6.18 -44.15
N TYR A 209 24.00 7.38 -43.95
CA TYR A 209 25.34 7.62 -43.43
C TYR A 209 25.26 8.60 -42.29
N TYR A 210 26.10 8.40 -41.27
CA TYR A 210 26.30 9.35 -40.18
C TYR A 210 27.78 9.67 -40.06
N LYS A 211 28.13 10.95 -40.10
CA LYS A 211 29.54 11.43 -40.11
C LYS A 211 30.37 10.73 -41.22
N GLY A 212 29.77 10.50 -42.38
CA GLY A 212 30.41 9.89 -43.55
C GLY A 212 30.60 8.37 -43.50
N LYS A 213 30.15 7.68 -42.44
CA LYS A 213 30.17 6.22 -42.33
C LYS A 213 28.76 5.66 -42.48
N PRO A 214 28.58 4.43 -43.00
CA PRO A 214 27.27 3.78 -43.00
C PRO A 214 26.64 3.82 -41.60
N LEU A 215 25.38 4.24 -41.53
CA LEU A 215 24.65 4.30 -40.26
C LEU A 215 24.33 2.87 -39.81
N THR A 216 24.83 2.52 -38.64
CA THR A 216 24.57 1.24 -37.96
C THR A 216 24.02 1.53 -36.57
N LEU A 217 22.99 0.80 -36.17
CA LEU A 217 22.39 0.90 -34.84
C LEU A 217 22.38 -0.47 -34.17
N SER A 218 22.47 -0.49 -32.85
CA SER A 218 22.16 -1.66 -32.03
C SER A 218 20.95 -1.44 -31.13
N PHE A 219 20.25 -2.53 -30.80
CA PHE A 219 19.24 -2.59 -29.76
C PHE A 219 19.59 -3.73 -28.81
N ILE A 220 19.73 -3.42 -27.53
CA ILE A 220 20.03 -4.38 -26.46
C ILE A 220 18.72 -4.73 -25.73
N TYR A 221 18.50 -6.01 -25.45
CA TYR A 221 17.32 -6.52 -24.75
C TYR A 221 17.67 -7.69 -23.82
N ALA A 222 16.77 -8.03 -22.89
CA ALA A 222 16.96 -9.14 -21.94
C ALA A 222 16.74 -10.51 -22.60
N GLU A 223 17.68 -11.45 -22.44
CA GLU A 223 17.74 -12.69 -23.25
C GLU A 223 16.66 -13.76 -22.97
N ASP A 224 15.94 -13.67 -21.86
CA ASP A 224 14.94 -14.65 -21.42
C ASP A 224 13.48 -14.12 -21.46
N GLU A 225 13.26 -12.93 -22.02
CA GLU A 225 11.95 -12.24 -22.03
C GLU A 225 11.32 -12.26 -23.42
N GLN A 226 10.33 -13.13 -23.65
CA GLN A 226 9.67 -13.26 -24.96
C GLN A 226 9.08 -11.94 -25.50
N PRO A 227 8.43 -11.09 -24.68
CA PRO A 227 7.98 -9.79 -25.15
C PRO A 227 9.14 -8.91 -25.66
N GLN A 228 10.30 -8.94 -25.02
CA GLN A 228 11.45 -8.12 -25.41
C GLN A 228 12.07 -8.60 -26.73
N LEU A 229 12.11 -9.91 -26.99
CA LEU A 229 12.50 -10.43 -28.30
C LEU A 229 11.54 -9.97 -29.41
N ARG A 230 10.22 -10.03 -29.17
CA ARG A 230 9.23 -9.54 -30.15
C ARG A 230 9.36 -8.04 -30.40
N LEU A 231 9.66 -7.26 -29.36
CA LEU A 231 9.97 -5.84 -29.50
C LEU A 231 11.22 -5.63 -30.37
N ALA A 232 12.28 -6.40 -30.13
CA ALA A 232 13.52 -6.32 -30.89
C ALA A 232 13.29 -6.61 -32.39
N ASP A 233 12.59 -7.71 -32.71
CA ASP A 233 12.24 -8.06 -34.08
C ASP A 233 11.33 -7.02 -34.74
N TYR A 234 10.33 -6.52 -34.01
CA TYR A 234 9.47 -5.44 -34.49
C TYR A 234 10.28 -4.19 -34.86
N LEU A 235 11.19 -3.75 -33.99
CA LEU A 235 12.05 -2.60 -34.26
C LEU A 235 12.91 -2.83 -35.50
N LYS A 236 13.57 -3.98 -35.59
CA LYS A 236 14.38 -4.34 -36.77
C LYS A 236 13.58 -4.26 -38.07
N ASP A 237 12.35 -4.75 -38.07
CA ASP A 237 11.46 -4.68 -39.23
C ASP A 237 11.05 -3.23 -39.55
N GLN A 238 10.73 -2.41 -38.54
CA GLN A 238 10.36 -1.01 -38.76
C GLN A 238 11.52 -0.16 -39.29
N PHE A 239 12.73 -0.34 -38.77
CA PHE A 239 13.92 0.35 -39.30
C PHE A 239 14.28 -0.10 -40.72
N ALA A 240 14.02 -1.37 -41.07
CA ALA A 240 14.24 -1.86 -42.43
C ALA A 240 13.34 -1.15 -43.47
N LEU A 241 12.15 -0.66 -43.09
CA LEU A 241 11.26 0.11 -43.97
C LEU A 241 11.90 1.41 -44.48
N ILE A 242 12.90 1.93 -43.76
CA ILE A 242 13.67 3.11 -44.15
C ILE A 242 15.13 2.75 -44.48
N ASN A 243 15.44 1.49 -44.82
CA ASN A 243 16.78 1.02 -45.19
C ASN A 243 17.85 1.22 -44.11
N ILE A 244 17.49 1.12 -42.82
CA ILE A 244 18.45 1.07 -41.71
C ILE A 244 18.46 -0.35 -41.14
N SER A 245 19.65 -0.91 -40.94
CA SER A 245 19.83 -2.19 -40.26
C SER A 245 20.07 -1.95 -38.77
N VAL A 246 19.28 -2.62 -37.92
CA VAL A 246 19.48 -2.67 -36.47
C VAL A 246 20.05 -4.03 -36.10
N THR A 247 21.17 -4.03 -35.38
CA THR A 247 21.74 -5.22 -34.76
C THR A 247 21.05 -5.46 -33.42
N ILE A 248 20.34 -6.58 -33.29
CA ILE A 248 19.72 -6.99 -32.03
C ILE A 248 20.77 -7.74 -31.19
N LEU A 249 20.88 -7.40 -29.90
CA LEU A 249 21.81 -7.99 -28.95
C LEU A 249 21.04 -8.41 -27.70
N ALA A 250 21.14 -9.69 -27.33
CA ALA A 250 20.53 -10.22 -26.11
C ALA A 250 21.58 -10.21 -24.98
N GLU A 251 21.17 -9.82 -23.78
CA GLU A 251 22.01 -9.82 -22.57
C GLU A 251 21.22 -10.32 -21.35
N PRO A 252 21.89 -10.89 -20.32
CA PRO A 252 21.25 -11.14 -19.03
C PRO A 252 20.66 -9.85 -18.43
N PHE A 253 19.49 -9.94 -17.80
CA PHE A 253 18.77 -8.77 -17.26
C PHE A 253 19.62 -7.89 -16.32
N GLY A 254 20.36 -8.49 -15.40
CA GLY A 254 21.25 -7.74 -14.50
C GLY A 254 22.37 -6.99 -15.22
N THR A 255 22.84 -7.49 -16.38
CA THR A 255 23.83 -6.79 -17.21
C THR A 255 23.17 -5.64 -17.97
N LEU A 256 21.96 -5.86 -18.50
CA LEU A 256 21.19 -4.82 -19.17
C LEU A 256 20.91 -3.63 -18.23
N ILE A 257 20.53 -3.88 -16.98
CA ILE A 257 20.34 -2.83 -15.97
C ILE A 257 21.61 -2.00 -15.85
N GLN A 258 22.75 -2.65 -15.61
CA GLN A 258 24.04 -1.96 -15.47
C GLN A 258 24.39 -1.13 -16.71
N THR A 259 24.17 -1.66 -17.92
CA THR A 259 24.37 -0.93 -19.18
C THR A 259 23.47 0.31 -19.26
N ALA A 260 22.24 0.21 -18.78
CA ALA A 260 21.23 1.26 -18.89
C ALA A 260 21.42 2.38 -17.85
N VAL A 261 21.84 2.08 -16.62
CA VAL A 261 21.91 3.05 -15.50
C VAL A 261 23.33 3.56 -15.20
N THR A 262 24.37 2.87 -15.66
CA THR A 262 25.76 3.21 -15.30
C THR A 262 26.47 4.01 -16.40
N PRO A 263 27.02 5.21 -16.09
CA PRO A 263 27.92 5.91 -17.00
C PRO A 263 29.10 5.01 -17.41
N PRO A 264 29.48 4.97 -18.70
CA PRO A 264 29.21 5.99 -19.71
C PRO A 264 27.96 5.75 -20.58
N TYR A 265 27.05 4.84 -20.26
CA TYR A 265 25.86 4.55 -21.10
C TYR A 265 26.22 4.16 -22.55
N ASP A 266 27.11 3.17 -22.71
CA ASP A 266 27.64 2.76 -24.03
C ASP A 266 26.68 1.84 -24.79
N PHE A 267 25.62 2.43 -25.34
CA PHE A 267 24.66 1.73 -26.20
C PHE A 267 24.01 2.71 -27.19
N ASN A 268 23.26 2.21 -28.18
CA ASN A 268 22.43 3.07 -29.02
C ASN A 268 21.01 3.14 -28.48
N MET A 269 20.34 1.99 -28.45
CA MET A 269 19.01 1.81 -27.89
C MET A 269 19.01 0.59 -26.98
N THR A 270 18.27 0.67 -25.89
CA THR A 270 17.96 -0.47 -25.00
C THR A 270 16.51 -0.36 -24.55
N THR A 271 16.06 -1.29 -23.71
CA THR A 271 14.71 -1.32 -23.11
C THR A 271 14.84 -1.27 -21.58
N PHE A 272 13.90 -0.63 -20.90
CA PHE A 272 13.85 -0.61 -19.44
C PHE A 272 12.39 -0.46 -19.00
N GLY A 273 12.07 -0.80 -17.76
CA GLY A 273 10.71 -0.65 -17.23
C GLY A 273 10.71 -0.41 -15.73
N TRP A 274 9.56 0.05 -15.26
CA TRP A 274 9.29 0.31 -13.85
C TRP A 274 7.98 -0.37 -13.46
N ILE A 275 7.87 -0.78 -12.21
CA ILE A 275 6.67 -1.38 -11.60
C ILE A 275 6.54 -0.81 -10.19
N ASP A 276 5.35 -0.88 -9.61
CA ASP A 276 5.09 -0.41 -8.25
C ASP A 276 5.40 1.09 -8.09
N LEU A 277 4.98 1.88 -9.09
CA LEU A 277 5.22 3.31 -9.11
C LEU A 277 4.44 4.07 -8.01
N GLY A 278 3.38 3.47 -7.48
CA GLY A 278 2.48 4.09 -6.53
C GLY A 278 1.49 5.08 -7.18
N PRO A 279 0.49 5.54 -6.42
CA PRO A 279 -0.56 6.44 -6.92
C PRO A 279 -0.07 7.89 -7.12
N LEU A 280 1.08 8.26 -6.55
CA LEU A 280 1.57 9.64 -6.47
C LEU A 280 2.54 9.99 -7.61
N VAL A 281 1.99 10.45 -8.74
CA VAL A 281 2.77 10.79 -9.95
C VAL A 281 3.98 11.72 -9.76
N PRO A 282 3.93 12.78 -8.93
CA PRO A 282 5.10 13.61 -8.68
C PRO A 282 6.28 12.88 -8.03
N GLN A 283 6.02 11.83 -7.24
CA GLN A 283 7.07 11.09 -6.56
C GLN A 283 7.86 10.25 -7.56
N TRP A 284 7.18 9.34 -8.26
CA TRP A 284 7.87 8.42 -9.16
C TRP A 284 8.38 9.07 -10.45
N MET A 285 7.93 10.27 -10.80
CA MET A 285 8.46 11.00 -11.96
C MET A 285 9.93 11.42 -11.82
N THR A 286 10.52 11.33 -10.62
CA THR A 286 11.95 11.51 -10.40
C THR A 286 12.81 10.49 -11.14
N ILE A 287 12.26 9.34 -11.58
CA ILE A 287 12.94 8.35 -12.46
C ILE A 287 13.43 8.93 -13.80
N TYR A 288 12.98 10.13 -14.17
CA TYR A 288 13.44 10.85 -15.35
C TYR A 288 14.51 11.91 -15.04
N THR A 289 14.89 12.04 -13.77
CA THR A 289 15.86 12.98 -13.22
C THR A 289 17.07 12.23 -12.65
N SER A 290 18.13 12.93 -12.27
CA SER A 290 19.34 12.31 -11.71
C SER A 290 19.21 12.20 -10.18
N PRO A 291 19.65 11.09 -9.56
CA PRO A 291 20.42 9.96 -10.12
C PRO A 291 19.64 8.83 -10.79
N GLU A 292 18.31 8.79 -10.70
CA GLU A 292 17.47 7.64 -11.06
C GLU A 292 17.31 7.42 -12.57
N ASN A 293 17.70 8.39 -13.39
CA ASN A 293 17.54 8.30 -14.84
C ASN A 293 18.23 7.08 -15.45
N VAL A 294 17.72 6.70 -16.62
CA VAL A 294 18.30 5.65 -17.44
C VAL A 294 18.87 6.25 -18.71
N GLY A 295 20.11 5.93 -19.09
CA GLY A 295 20.70 6.43 -20.33
C GLY A 295 21.20 7.88 -20.30
N GLY A 296 21.11 8.58 -19.17
CA GLY A 296 21.82 9.84 -18.94
C GLY A 296 21.11 11.13 -19.37
N PHE A 297 19.78 11.13 -19.50
CA PHE A 297 19.01 12.35 -19.82
C PHE A 297 19.05 13.40 -18.69
N SER A 298 19.15 14.68 -19.01
CA SER A 298 19.05 15.74 -17.99
C SER A 298 18.38 16.98 -18.56
N ASN A 299 17.45 17.55 -17.79
CA ASN A 299 16.80 18.81 -18.12
C ASN A 299 16.38 19.55 -16.85
N ALA A 300 17.15 20.57 -16.48
CA ALA A 300 16.91 21.36 -15.27
C ALA A 300 15.52 22.03 -15.20
N THR A 301 14.83 22.25 -16.34
CA THR A 301 13.45 22.78 -16.29
C THR A 301 12.48 21.72 -15.80
N ILE A 302 12.60 20.50 -16.33
CA ILE A 302 11.79 19.35 -15.90
C ILE A 302 12.10 19.01 -14.44
N ASP A 303 13.38 18.94 -14.07
CA ASP A 303 13.82 18.65 -12.70
C ASP A 303 13.20 19.64 -11.68
N ASN A 304 13.20 20.94 -12.01
CA ASN A 304 12.60 21.96 -11.15
C ASN A 304 11.08 21.84 -11.06
N LEU A 305 10.39 21.51 -12.16
CA LEU A 305 8.94 21.37 -12.15
C LEU A 305 8.49 20.15 -11.34
N ILE A 306 9.23 19.03 -11.39
CA ILE A 306 8.95 17.85 -10.56
C ILE A 306 9.07 18.21 -9.07
N ASN A 307 10.16 18.88 -8.66
CA ASN A 307 10.34 19.36 -7.30
C ASN A 307 9.24 20.36 -6.86
N GLU A 308 8.81 21.25 -7.76
CA GLU A 308 7.70 22.18 -7.50
C GLU A 308 6.39 21.42 -7.29
N ALA A 309 6.13 20.35 -8.04
CA ALA A 309 4.92 19.54 -7.90
C ALA A 309 4.88 18.78 -6.57
N GLN A 310 6.01 18.22 -6.12
CA GLN A 310 6.12 17.51 -4.83
C GLN A 310 5.88 18.45 -3.63
N THR A 311 6.32 19.69 -3.74
CA THR A 311 6.20 20.71 -2.67
C THR A 311 5.01 21.65 -2.86
N ALA A 312 4.13 21.36 -3.83
CA ALA A 312 3.01 22.23 -4.14
C ALA A 312 2.06 22.38 -2.94
N PRO A 313 1.51 23.58 -2.70
CA PRO A 313 0.63 23.85 -1.55
C PRO A 313 -0.76 23.21 -1.67
N SER A 314 -1.09 22.55 -2.79
CA SER A 314 -2.33 21.80 -2.96
C SER A 314 -2.20 20.72 -4.03
N LEU A 315 -2.99 19.65 -3.91
CA LEU A 315 -3.05 18.56 -4.88
C LEU A 315 -3.39 19.07 -6.30
N SER A 316 -4.37 19.97 -6.43
CA SER A 316 -4.74 20.52 -7.75
C SER A 316 -3.62 21.31 -8.42
N GLN A 317 -2.78 22.01 -7.64
CA GLN A 317 -1.60 22.69 -8.18
C GLN A 317 -0.55 21.66 -8.60
N SER A 318 -0.30 20.64 -7.79
CA SER A 318 0.60 19.54 -8.13
C SER A 318 0.19 18.86 -9.45
N ILE A 319 -1.08 18.48 -9.61
CA ILE A 319 -1.64 17.90 -10.85
C ILE A 319 -1.43 18.82 -12.05
N SER A 320 -1.66 20.12 -11.89
CA SER A 320 -1.47 21.08 -12.99
C SER A 320 -0.01 21.17 -13.42
N ILE A 321 0.94 21.12 -12.48
CA ILE A 321 2.38 21.13 -12.78
C ILE A 321 2.77 19.82 -13.47
N MET A 322 2.30 18.67 -12.98
CA MET A 322 2.63 17.37 -13.58
C MET A 322 2.11 17.20 -15.01
N LYS A 323 0.97 17.80 -15.35
CA LYS A 323 0.49 17.84 -16.75
C LYS A 323 1.43 18.62 -17.68
N GLN A 324 2.14 19.62 -17.13
CA GLN A 324 3.17 20.34 -17.85
C GLN A 324 4.46 19.52 -17.94
N VAL A 325 4.86 18.84 -16.85
CA VAL A 325 6.01 17.91 -16.85
C VAL A 325 5.83 16.83 -17.92
N GLU A 326 4.67 16.18 -17.98
CA GLU A 326 4.38 15.17 -19.00
C GLU A 326 4.48 15.74 -20.42
N LEU A 327 3.93 16.94 -20.65
CA LEU A 327 4.03 17.62 -21.94
C LEU A 327 5.50 17.93 -22.30
N ASP A 328 6.29 18.40 -21.34
CA ASP A 328 7.70 18.71 -21.55
C ASP A 328 8.52 17.45 -21.82
N LEU A 329 8.24 16.35 -21.12
CA LEU A 329 8.80 15.03 -21.41
C LEU A 329 8.42 14.57 -22.80
N GLN A 330 7.16 14.72 -23.22
CA GLN A 330 6.73 14.40 -24.59
C GLN A 330 7.50 15.24 -25.64
N GLN A 331 7.72 16.53 -25.37
CA GLN A 331 8.47 17.43 -26.26
C GLN A 331 9.97 17.16 -26.32
N GLN A 332 10.58 16.68 -25.23
CA GLN A 332 11.99 16.31 -25.19
C GLN A 332 12.21 14.85 -25.61
N LEU A 333 11.17 14.03 -25.51
CA LEU A 333 11.11 12.60 -25.76
C LEU A 333 12.35 11.85 -25.28
N PRO A 334 12.71 11.90 -23.97
CA PRO A 334 13.90 11.22 -23.49
C PRO A 334 13.84 9.71 -23.74
N TYR A 335 12.64 9.15 -23.65
CA TYR A 335 12.31 7.73 -23.87
C TYR A 335 11.06 7.62 -24.74
N ILE A 336 10.80 6.44 -25.29
CA ILE A 336 9.52 6.14 -25.95
C ILE A 336 8.81 5.08 -25.13
N ILE A 337 7.66 5.41 -24.57
CA ILE A 337 6.82 4.42 -23.87
C ILE A 337 6.28 3.44 -24.90
N VAL A 338 6.42 2.15 -24.62
CA VAL A 338 5.98 1.05 -25.51
C VAL A 338 4.97 0.12 -24.85
N VAL A 339 4.75 0.25 -23.55
CA VAL A 339 3.73 -0.50 -22.83
C VAL A 339 3.39 0.16 -21.51
N TRP A 340 2.12 0.16 -21.17
CA TRP A 340 1.61 0.17 -19.80
C TRP A 340 1.07 -1.22 -19.50
N SER A 341 1.69 -1.89 -18.53
CA SER A 341 1.55 -3.33 -18.33
C SER A 341 0.20 -3.69 -17.69
N ASN A 342 -0.20 -4.95 -17.81
CA ASN A 342 -1.21 -5.55 -16.95
C ASN A 342 -0.56 -6.51 -15.96
N ALA A 343 -1.02 -6.54 -14.72
CA ALA A 343 -0.78 -7.63 -13.79
C ALA A 343 -1.68 -8.81 -14.18
N ILE A 344 -1.12 -10.02 -14.20
CA ILE A 344 -1.83 -11.24 -14.60
C ILE A 344 -1.48 -12.36 -13.64
N GLN A 345 -2.47 -12.78 -12.85
CA GLN A 345 -2.30 -13.84 -11.86
C GLN A 345 -3.38 -14.90 -12.01
N GLY A 346 -2.97 -16.17 -11.92
CA GLY A 346 -3.86 -17.31 -11.77
C GLY A 346 -3.95 -17.73 -10.31
N VAL A 347 -5.15 -18.08 -9.85
CA VAL A 347 -5.37 -18.63 -8.51
C VAL A 347 -6.20 -19.91 -8.52
N TYR A 348 -5.81 -20.87 -7.69
CA TYR A 348 -6.45 -22.17 -7.58
C TYR A 348 -7.72 -22.11 -6.73
N LEU A 349 -8.88 -22.38 -7.32
CA LEU A 349 -10.17 -22.26 -6.66
C LEU A 349 -10.53 -23.41 -5.70
N PRO A 350 -10.25 -24.69 -6.00
CA PRO A 350 -10.71 -25.78 -5.15
C PRO A 350 -10.16 -25.73 -3.74
N GLY A 351 -11.05 -25.55 -2.77
CA GLY A 351 -10.71 -25.55 -1.35
C GLY A 351 -10.40 -24.18 -0.77
N TRP A 352 -10.36 -23.12 -1.58
CA TRP A 352 -10.06 -21.74 -1.15
C TRP A 352 -11.22 -20.77 -1.40
N ALA A 353 -11.27 -19.70 -0.62
CA ALA A 353 -12.24 -18.62 -0.73
C ALA A 353 -11.60 -17.25 -0.51
N ASN A 354 -12.29 -16.22 -1.00
CA ASN A 354 -12.05 -14.79 -0.81
C ASN A 354 -10.72 -14.23 -1.33
N TYR A 355 -10.29 -14.66 -2.51
CA TYR A 355 -9.32 -13.88 -3.30
C TYR A 355 -9.91 -12.51 -3.64
N ILE A 356 -9.15 -11.43 -3.51
CA ILE A 356 -9.64 -10.07 -3.81
C ILE A 356 -9.15 -9.68 -5.20
N TYR A 357 -10.07 -9.48 -6.14
CA TYR A 357 -9.70 -9.15 -7.53
C TYR A 357 -9.64 -7.63 -7.75
N MET A 358 -8.44 -7.11 -7.93
CA MET A 358 -8.07 -5.71 -8.13
C MET A 358 -8.28 -5.25 -9.59
N LYS A 359 -9.43 -5.58 -10.18
CA LYS A 359 -9.69 -5.47 -11.64
C LYS A 359 -9.49 -4.07 -12.24
N ASP A 360 -9.63 -3.02 -11.42
CA ASP A 360 -9.67 -1.63 -11.87
C ASP A 360 -8.27 -0.97 -11.83
N GLY A 361 -7.31 -1.56 -11.12
CA GLY A 361 -5.96 -1.06 -10.96
C GLY A 361 -5.23 -1.72 -9.78
N THR A 362 -3.91 -1.86 -9.86
CA THR A 362 -3.08 -2.42 -8.78
C THR A 362 -1.63 -1.94 -8.88
N ALA A 363 -0.91 -1.99 -7.76
CA ALA A 363 0.51 -1.70 -7.70
C ALA A 363 1.37 -2.78 -8.37
N VAL A 364 1.04 -4.06 -8.11
CA VAL A 364 1.84 -5.22 -8.58
C VAL A 364 0.98 -6.38 -9.04
N TYR A 365 0.08 -6.90 -8.20
CA TYR A 365 -0.71 -8.11 -8.49
C TYR A 365 -2.19 -7.82 -8.67
N ALA A 366 -2.81 -8.43 -9.68
CA ALA A 366 -4.26 -8.33 -9.92
C ALA A 366 -5.09 -9.02 -8.83
N ILE A 367 -4.48 -9.93 -8.06
CA ILE A 367 -5.12 -10.62 -6.95
C ILE A 367 -4.42 -10.28 -5.63
N ASN A 368 -5.17 -9.71 -4.69
CA ASN A 368 -4.71 -9.50 -3.33
C ASN A 368 -5.16 -10.67 -2.43
N VAL A 369 -4.26 -11.13 -1.57
CA VAL A 369 -4.44 -12.33 -0.73
C VAL A 369 -4.88 -12.03 0.71
N LEU A 370 -5.28 -10.80 1.02
CA LEU A 370 -5.59 -10.36 2.39
C LEU A 370 -6.62 -11.26 3.11
N ASN A 371 -7.66 -11.71 2.41
CA ASN A 371 -8.80 -12.43 3.02
C ASN A 371 -8.88 -13.93 2.71
N ILE A 372 -7.84 -14.50 2.10
CA ILE A 372 -7.86 -15.90 1.69
C ILE A 372 -8.01 -16.85 2.88
N HIS A 373 -8.78 -17.91 2.70
CA HIS A 373 -8.86 -19.01 3.67
C HIS A 373 -9.44 -20.29 3.05
N PRO A 374 -9.24 -21.45 3.69
CA PRO A 374 -9.88 -22.68 3.25
C PRO A 374 -11.40 -22.58 3.37
N VAL A 375 -12.16 -23.10 2.40
CA VAL A 375 -13.62 -23.09 2.43
C VAL A 375 -14.16 -23.71 3.72
N ASN A 376 -15.10 -23.04 4.39
CA ASN A 376 -15.67 -23.40 5.69
C ASN A 376 -14.69 -23.46 6.87
N SER A 377 -13.47 -22.91 6.75
CA SER A 377 -12.47 -22.94 7.81
C SER A 377 -11.61 -21.66 7.80
N THR A 378 -10.92 -21.40 8.89
CA THR A 378 -9.91 -20.33 9.00
C THR A 378 -8.70 -20.87 9.77
N LEU A 379 -7.60 -20.12 9.77
CA LEU A 379 -6.37 -20.38 10.54
C LEU A 379 -5.83 -21.82 10.35
N THR A 380 -6.13 -22.40 9.19
CA THR A 380 -5.78 -23.75 8.76
C THR A 380 -5.31 -23.69 7.31
N GLY A 381 -4.74 -24.78 6.81
CA GLY A 381 -4.17 -24.82 5.46
C GLY A 381 -2.80 -24.16 5.35
N ASP A 382 -2.15 -24.41 4.21
CA ASP A 382 -0.88 -23.84 3.80
C ASP A 382 -1.09 -23.29 2.39
N PHE A 383 -1.14 -21.97 2.27
CA PHE A 383 -1.35 -21.31 1.00
C PHE A 383 0.00 -21.10 0.30
N LEU A 384 0.14 -21.69 -0.88
CA LEU A 384 1.38 -21.63 -1.65
C LEU A 384 1.33 -20.48 -2.65
N PHE A 385 2.01 -19.39 -2.30
CA PHE A 385 2.21 -18.22 -3.15
C PHE A 385 3.45 -18.42 -4.00
N SER A 386 3.32 -18.44 -5.31
CA SER A 386 4.45 -18.54 -6.23
C SER A 386 4.53 -17.33 -7.14
N SER A 387 5.74 -16.82 -7.33
CA SER A 387 6.06 -15.92 -8.44
C SER A 387 7.48 -16.18 -8.89
N VAL A 388 7.73 -16.26 -10.19
CA VAL A 388 9.13 -16.28 -10.69
C VAL A 388 9.82 -14.97 -10.29
N ALA A 389 11.02 -15.12 -9.73
CA ALA A 389 11.83 -14.01 -9.27
C ALA A 389 12.91 -13.66 -10.29
N SER A 390 12.98 -12.40 -10.73
CA SER A 390 14.06 -11.91 -11.61
C SER A 390 15.40 -11.80 -10.88
N ASP A 391 15.37 -11.64 -9.56
CA ASP A 391 16.49 -11.75 -8.63
C ASP A 391 15.93 -12.28 -7.30
N LEU A 392 16.58 -13.29 -6.71
CA LEU A 392 16.12 -13.84 -5.42
C LEU A 392 16.28 -12.77 -4.33
N PRO A 393 15.42 -12.77 -3.27
CA PRO A 393 15.59 -11.87 -2.14
C PRO A 393 17.04 -11.90 -1.60
N ARG A 394 17.76 -10.79 -1.78
CA ARG A 394 19.17 -10.69 -1.35
C ARG A 394 19.30 -10.77 0.16
N HIS A 395 18.32 -10.22 0.87
CA HIS A 395 18.17 -10.27 2.31
C HIS A 395 16.71 -10.04 2.71
N MET A 396 16.26 -10.70 3.77
CA MET A 396 14.92 -10.58 4.36
C MET A 396 14.91 -9.59 5.52
N GLN A 397 15.29 -8.34 5.25
CA GLN A 397 15.56 -7.32 6.28
C GLN A 397 14.88 -6.00 5.97
N PRO A 398 14.15 -5.36 6.89
CA PRO A 398 13.37 -4.18 6.57
C PRO A 398 14.20 -2.94 6.34
N TYR A 399 15.38 -2.86 6.98
CA TYR A 399 16.23 -1.67 6.86
C TYR A 399 16.90 -1.57 5.48
N ALA A 400 17.10 -2.70 4.82
CA ALA A 400 17.95 -2.83 3.64
C ALA A 400 17.20 -3.31 2.41
N SER A 401 16.11 -4.06 2.60
CA SER A 401 15.35 -4.66 1.51
C SER A 401 14.70 -3.61 0.63
N GLU A 402 14.98 -3.71 -0.66
CA GLU A 402 14.32 -2.99 -1.78
C GLU A 402 13.73 -4.02 -2.77
N SER A 403 13.74 -5.31 -2.40
CA SER A 403 13.26 -6.38 -3.27
C SER A 403 11.75 -6.53 -3.13
N LEU A 404 11.02 -6.36 -4.23
CA LEU A 404 9.60 -6.72 -4.33
C LEU A 404 9.30 -8.10 -3.73
N TYR A 405 10.15 -9.09 -4.02
CA TYR A 405 9.98 -10.46 -3.54
C TYR A 405 10.22 -10.61 -2.03
N ALA A 406 11.04 -9.76 -1.43
CA ALA A 406 11.15 -9.70 0.02
C ALA A 406 9.93 -9.02 0.64
N PHE A 407 9.41 -7.94 0.05
CA PHE A 407 8.22 -7.24 0.54
C PHE A 407 6.94 -8.09 0.46
N ASN A 408 6.79 -8.97 -0.54
CA ASN A 408 5.75 -10.01 -0.53
C ASN A 408 5.65 -10.75 0.82
N VAL A 409 6.80 -11.03 1.46
CA VAL A 409 6.88 -11.73 2.74
C VAL A 409 6.80 -10.74 3.92
N LEU A 410 7.53 -9.62 3.86
CA LEU A 410 7.60 -8.66 4.96
C LEU A 410 6.25 -7.97 5.21
N ASP A 411 5.46 -7.68 4.18
CA ASP A 411 4.15 -7.01 4.31
C ASP A 411 3.12 -7.90 5.03
N CYS A 412 3.32 -9.22 5.03
CA CYS A 412 2.50 -10.13 5.83
C CYS A 412 2.88 -10.10 7.33
N MET A 413 4.07 -9.60 7.65
CA MET A 413 4.65 -9.64 8.99
C MET A 413 4.56 -8.29 9.71
N TYR A 414 4.44 -7.20 8.98
CA TYR A 414 4.41 -5.85 9.54
C TYR A 414 3.07 -5.18 9.31
N GLU A 415 2.86 -4.09 10.04
CA GLU A 415 1.64 -3.32 9.97
C GLU A 415 2.01 -1.83 9.88
N PRO A 416 1.55 -1.09 8.85
CA PRO A 416 1.80 0.34 8.73
C PRO A 416 0.96 1.16 9.73
N LEU A 417 1.12 2.49 9.74
CA LEU A 417 0.21 3.36 10.50
C LEU A 417 -1.18 3.42 9.84
N ALA A 418 -1.21 3.56 8.51
CA ALA A 418 -2.40 3.51 7.69
C ALA A 418 -2.09 2.86 6.34
N THR A 419 -3.12 2.51 5.58
CA THR A 419 -2.99 1.96 4.22
C THR A 419 -4.06 2.51 3.29
N THR A 420 -3.79 2.49 1.99
CA THR A 420 -4.74 2.87 0.96
C THR A 420 -5.86 1.83 0.84
N PRO A 421 -7.14 2.23 0.81
CA PRO A 421 -8.23 1.32 0.50
C PRO A 421 -8.00 0.55 -0.81
N LEU A 422 -8.24 -0.76 -0.78
CA LEU A 422 -8.15 -1.63 -1.96
C LEU A 422 -9.07 -1.20 -3.14
N THR A 423 -10.08 -0.37 -2.88
CA THR A 423 -10.94 0.19 -3.94
C THR A 423 -10.28 1.30 -4.76
N ASP A 424 -9.20 1.88 -4.25
CA ASP A 424 -8.67 3.17 -4.73
C ASP A 424 -7.13 3.17 -4.79
N VAL A 425 -6.50 2.00 -4.90
CA VAL A 425 -5.03 1.83 -4.84
C VAL A 425 -4.26 2.68 -5.85
N THR A 426 -4.88 3.03 -7.00
CA THR A 426 -4.26 3.87 -8.04
C THR A 426 -4.71 5.33 -7.99
N SER A 427 -5.42 5.73 -6.94
CA SER A 427 -5.98 7.08 -6.77
C SER A 427 -5.28 7.82 -5.64
N VAL A 428 -5.13 9.13 -5.80
CA VAL A 428 -4.65 9.98 -4.70
C VAL A 428 -5.82 10.24 -3.77
N LEU A 429 -5.66 9.83 -2.51
CA LEU A 429 -6.69 10.01 -1.50
C LEU A 429 -6.30 11.14 -0.54
N PRO A 430 -7.24 11.97 -0.10
CA PRO A 430 -6.98 12.82 1.04
C PRO A 430 -6.74 11.94 2.27
N PRO A 431 -5.85 12.33 3.21
CA PRO A 431 -5.55 11.56 4.41
C PRO A 431 -6.79 11.14 5.21
N SER A 432 -7.91 11.87 5.09
CA SER A 432 -9.21 11.52 5.67
C SER A 432 -9.80 10.17 5.25
N GLN A 433 -9.37 9.62 4.11
CA GLN A 433 -9.93 8.42 3.47
C GLN A 433 -9.05 7.19 3.61
N LEU A 434 -7.86 7.33 4.20
CA LEU A 434 -6.98 6.21 4.50
C LEU A 434 -7.61 5.25 5.51
N VAL A 435 -7.22 3.97 5.42
CA VAL A 435 -7.61 2.94 6.36
C VAL A 435 -6.59 2.90 7.50
N PRO A 436 -6.96 3.24 8.74
CA PRO A 436 -6.04 3.16 9.85
C PRO A 436 -5.67 1.72 10.19
N MET A 437 -4.38 1.49 10.34
CA MET A 437 -3.77 0.21 10.65
C MET A 437 -3.29 0.15 12.10
N LEU A 438 -2.03 0.45 12.39
CA LEU A 438 -1.56 0.69 13.77
C LEU A 438 -2.09 2.00 14.36
N ALA A 439 -2.36 2.99 13.50
CA ALA A 439 -3.11 4.15 13.93
C ALA A 439 -4.52 3.72 14.32
N LYS A 440 -5.06 4.35 15.36
CA LYS A 440 -6.48 4.32 15.69
C LYS A 440 -7.21 5.45 14.98
N ASN A 441 -6.59 6.62 14.94
CA ASN A 441 -7.03 7.82 14.24
C ASN A 441 -5.90 8.87 14.24
N TRP A 442 -6.10 9.95 13.51
CA TRP A 442 -5.23 11.13 13.53
C TRP A 442 -6.05 12.43 13.43
N THR A 443 -5.39 13.53 13.74
CA THR A 443 -5.90 14.90 13.55
C THR A 443 -4.87 15.75 12.82
N LEU A 444 -5.35 16.70 12.01
CA LEU A 444 -4.53 17.62 11.23
C LEU A 444 -4.80 19.06 11.67
N ASP A 445 -3.74 19.80 12.01
CA ASP A 445 -3.76 21.25 12.15
C ASP A 445 -2.88 21.86 11.04
N THR A 446 -3.52 22.39 9.99
CA THR A 446 -2.88 22.86 8.75
C THR A 446 -2.77 24.38 8.70
N GLY A 447 -1.76 24.91 8.03
CA GLY A 447 -1.52 26.35 7.91
C GLY A 447 -0.87 26.96 9.15
N VAL A 448 -0.22 26.12 9.96
CA VAL A 448 0.40 26.52 11.21
C VAL A 448 1.72 27.23 10.93
N THR A 449 1.97 28.33 11.63
CA THR A 449 3.29 28.95 11.70
C THR A 449 3.76 28.92 13.15
N THR A 450 4.77 28.09 13.42
CA THR A 450 5.24 27.80 14.79
C THR A 450 6.72 27.41 14.80
N THR A 451 7.23 27.05 15.97
CA THR A 451 8.56 26.47 16.15
C THR A 451 8.40 25.04 16.65
N ALA A 452 9.00 24.08 15.93
CA ALA A 452 9.04 22.68 16.30
C ALA A 452 9.87 22.47 17.59
N PRO A 453 9.70 21.33 18.31
CA PRO A 453 10.45 21.05 19.53
C PRO A 453 11.97 21.12 19.38
N ASN A 454 12.52 20.73 18.23
CA ASN A 454 13.93 20.87 17.88
C ASN A 454 14.41 22.32 17.67
N GLY A 455 13.51 23.30 17.68
CA GLY A 455 13.80 24.73 17.52
C GLY A 455 13.69 25.25 16.08
N GLU A 456 13.43 24.38 15.11
CA GLU A 456 13.24 24.78 13.72
C GLU A 456 11.87 25.43 13.49
N LYS A 457 11.80 26.30 12.48
CA LYS A 457 10.56 27.01 12.17
C LYS A 457 9.73 26.25 11.16
N ILE A 458 8.46 26.08 11.48
CA ILE A 458 7.43 25.64 10.56
C ILE A 458 6.71 26.89 10.06
N VAL A 459 6.61 27.06 8.76
CA VAL A 459 5.97 28.23 8.14
C VAL A 459 4.86 27.74 7.23
N ASN A 460 3.60 28.03 7.59
CA ASN A 460 2.43 27.54 6.87
C ASN A 460 2.48 26.01 6.63
N GLY A 461 2.84 25.27 7.68
CA GLY A 461 2.97 23.81 7.66
C GLY A 461 1.80 23.11 8.34
N THR A 462 2.02 21.85 8.72
CA THR A 462 1.01 20.97 9.32
C THR A 462 1.54 20.32 10.59
N ILE A 463 0.70 20.26 11.61
CA ILE A 463 0.90 19.40 12.78
C ILE A 463 -0.04 18.20 12.62
N LEU A 464 0.54 17.02 12.41
CA LEU A 464 -0.18 15.75 12.32
C LEU A 464 -0.05 15.02 13.66
N THR A 465 -1.17 14.80 14.35
CA THR A 465 -1.19 14.03 15.60
C THR A 465 -1.79 12.66 15.35
N VAL A 466 -1.02 11.60 15.58
CA VAL A 466 -1.44 10.21 15.36
C VAL A 466 -1.61 9.53 16.72
N ASN A 467 -2.77 8.90 16.93
CA ASN A 467 -3.03 8.06 18.10
C ASN A 467 -2.98 6.61 17.68
N LEU A 468 -2.20 5.79 18.37
CA LEU A 468 -2.05 4.36 18.09
C LEU A 468 -3.13 3.54 18.79
N VAL A 469 -3.33 2.31 18.31
CA VAL A 469 -4.05 1.28 19.07
C VAL A 469 -3.25 0.86 20.32
N HIS A 470 -3.94 0.47 21.38
CA HIS A 470 -3.29 0.16 22.67
C HIS A 470 -3.03 -1.35 22.87
N ASN A 471 -3.55 -2.19 21.98
CA ASN A 471 -3.50 -3.65 22.07
C ASN A 471 -2.63 -4.28 20.98
N ALA A 472 -1.91 -3.48 20.19
CA ALA A 472 -0.86 -3.97 19.32
C ALA A 472 0.38 -4.33 20.15
N THR A 473 0.95 -5.49 19.88
CA THR A 473 2.16 -6.00 20.52
C THR A 473 3.08 -6.59 19.48
N TRP A 474 4.37 -6.38 19.67
CA TRP A 474 5.40 -7.18 19.03
C TRP A 474 5.26 -8.65 19.45
N ILE A 475 5.68 -9.61 18.63
CA ILE A 475 5.57 -11.05 18.95
C ILE A 475 6.35 -11.48 20.20
N ASN A 476 7.30 -10.67 20.68
CA ASN A 476 7.98 -10.90 21.96
C ASN A 476 7.20 -10.38 23.19
N GLY A 477 5.98 -9.84 22.99
CA GLY A 477 5.13 -9.31 24.04
C GLY A 477 5.47 -7.88 24.48
N TYR A 478 6.34 -7.14 23.79
CA TYR A 478 6.44 -5.71 24.03
C TYR A 478 5.25 -4.98 23.36
N PRO A 479 4.60 -4.01 24.02
CA PRO A 479 3.62 -3.15 23.35
C PRO A 479 4.26 -2.43 22.17
N VAL A 480 3.52 -2.28 21.07
CA VAL A 480 3.90 -1.36 19.99
C VAL A 480 3.55 0.05 20.46
N THR A 481 4.53 0.96 20.45
CA THR A 481 4.38 2.30 21.02
C THR A 481 4.70 3.40 20.02
N ALA A 482 4.26 4.62 20.35
CA ALA A 482 4.64 5.83 19.62
C ALA A 482 6.16 6.06 19.62
N TYR A 483 6.88 5.49 20.59
CA TYR A 483 8.34 5.52 20.60
C TYR A 483 8.96 4.64 19.51
N ASP A 484 8.40 3.47 19.24
CA ASP A 484 8.86 2.61 18.14
C ASP A 484 8.65 3.30 16.79
N VAL A 485 7.52 3.97 16.62
CA VAL A 485 7.23 4.80 15.43
C VAL A 485 8.26 5.91 15.31
N ASN A 486 8.44 6.74 16.35
CA ASN A 486 9.40 7.84 16.34
C ASN A 486 10.82 7.36 16.02
N PHE A 487 11.25 6.29 16.70
CA PHE A 487 12.54 5.67 16.50
C PHE A 487 12.73 5.27 15.03
N THR A 488 11.73 4.62 14.44
CA THR A 488 11.79 4.12 13.04
C THR A 488 11.98 5.26 12.04
N TYR A 489 11.22 6.36 12.16
CA TYR A 489 11.30 7.50 11.24
C TYR A 489 12.71 8.11 11.21
N TRP A 490 13.32 8.27 12.39
CA TRP A 490 14.67 8.80 12.48
C TRP A 490 15.71 7.75 12.10
N TYR A 491 15.51 6.47 12.44
CA TYR A 491 16.45 5.41 12.10
C TYR A 491 16.60 5.22 10.59
N TYR A 492 15.49 5.27 9.83
CA TYR A 492 15.50 5.28 8.36
C TYR A 492 15.98 6.59 7.74
N ASP A 493 16.03 7.68 8.52
CA ASP A 493 16.27 9.03 8.02
C ASP A 493 15.27 9.46 6.94
N LEU A 494 13.98 9.39 7.26
CA LEU A 494 12.95 9.81 6.30
C LEU A 494 13.03 11.29 5.93
N ALA A 495 13.61 12.15 6.77
CA ALA A 495 13.82 13.56 6.45
C ALA A 495 15.01 13.80 5.49
N GLY A 496 15.89 12.81 5.31
CA GLY A 496 17.07 12.90 4.44
C GLY A 496 18.18 13.78 5.04
N ILE A 497 18.35 13.77 6.36
CA ILE A 497 19.37 14.54 7.06
C ILE A 497 20.77 13.92 6.92
N SER A 498 21.52 14.42 5.94
CA SER A 498 22.94 14.05 5.76
C SER A 498 23.83 14.31 6.99
N GLY A 499 24.94 13.59 7.08
CA GLY A 499 25.97 13.77 8.11
C GLY A 499 25.85 12.80 9.30
N THR A 500 26.46 13.19 10.42
CA THR A 500 26.44 12.41 11.67
C THR A 500 25.39 12.96 12.61
N ASN A 501 24.34 12.17 12.87
CA ASN A 501 23.22 12.57 13.70
C ASN A 501 23.05 11.63 14.89
N THR A 502 22.52 12.16 15.99
CA THR A 502 22.26 11.39 17.21
C THR A 502 20.79 11.46 17.56
N PHE A 503 20.13 10.31 17.67
CA PHE A 503 18.75 10.17 18.12
C PHE A 503 18.67 8.97 19.05
N ASP A 504 17.99 9.14 20.18
CA ASP A 504 17.84 8.09 21.21
C ASP A 504 19.16 7.45 21.69
N GLY A 505 20.24 8.23 21.70
CA GLY A 505 21.57 7.78 22.14
C GLY A 505 22.35 6.99 21.08
N ILE A 506 21.76 6.74 19.91
CA ILE A 506 22.43 6.14 18.76
C ILE A 506 23.02 7.25 17.93
N THR A 507 24.28 7.10 17.55
CA THR A 507 24.94 8.02 16.62
C THR A 507 25.13 7.30 15.29
N LEU A 508 24.43 7.76 14.26
CA LEU A 508 24.55 7.26 12.90
C LEU A 508 25.27 8.28 12.02
N ASN A 509 26.09 7.79 11.09
CA ASN A 509 26.70 8.61 10.05
C ASN A 509 26.01 8.28 8.72
N TYR A 510 24.95 9.02 8.39
CA TYR A 510 24.16 8.78 7.17
C TYR A 510 24.97 8.99 5.90
N THR A 511 25.93 9.92 5.89
CA THR A 511 26.85 10.06 4.75
C THR A 511 27.64 8.77 4.52
N TYR A 512 28.14 8.13 5.59
CA TYR A 512 28.82 6.83 5.46
C TYR A 512 27.86 5.73 5.00
N LEU A 513 26.63 5.69 5.52
CA LEU A 513 25.65 4.68 5.11
C LEU A 513 25.28 4.81 3.62
N ILE A 514 25.06 6.04 3.14
CA ILE A 514 24.81 6.34 1.73
C ILE A 514 26.02 5.93 0.87
N ASP A 515 27.23 6.39 1.23
CA ASP A 515 28.47 6.13 0.47
C ASP A 515 28.82 4.65 0.33
N ASN A 516 28.26 3.80 1.21
CA ASN A 516 28.48 2.35 1.22
C ASN A 516 27.22 1.54 0.87
N SER A 517 26.14 2.20 0.43
CA SER A 517 24.87 1.57 0.07
C SER A 517 24.31 0.71 1.20
N PHE A 518 24.30 1.22 2.43
CA PHE A 518 23.78 0.55 3.62
C PHE A 518 22.42 1.11 4.06
N ILE A 519 21.60 1.59 3.13
CA ILE A 519 20.29 2.19 3.36
C ILE A 519 19.29 1.56 2.40
N ASN A 520 18.02 1.43 2.81
CA ASN A 520 16.92 1.21 1.87
C ASN A 520 16.62 2.56 1.19
N THR A 521 16.88 2.65 -0.11
CA THR A 521 16.68 3.86 -0.90
C THR A 521 15.22 4.14 -1.26
N ASP A 522 14.32 3.18 -1.08
CA ASP A 522 12.89 3.39 -1.34
C ASP A 522 12.28 4.32 -0.28
N VAL A 523 12.70 4.21 0.98
CA VAL A 523 12.19 5.06 2.09
C VAL A 523 13.18 6.11 2.58
N PHE A 524 14.49 5.98 2.30
CA PHE A 524 15.48 6.94 2.79
C PHE A 524 15.22 8.35 2.22
N GLY A 525 15.02 9.32 3.09
CA GLY A 525 14.77 10.71 2.69
C GLY A 525 13.43 10.95 1.98
N SER A 526 12.48 10.03 2.03
CA SER A 526 11.23 10.13 1.28
C SER A 526 10.23 11.16 1.82
N ILE A 527 10.44 11.70 3.04
CA ILE A 527 9.60 12.75 3.64
C ILE A 527 10.45 13.99 4.01
N PRO A 528 11.00 14.73 3.03
CA PRO A 528 11.95 15.82 3.28
C PRO A 528 11.33 17.04 4.00
N GLN A 529 10.00 17.14 4.08
CA GLN A 529 9.31 18.20 4.82
C GLN A 529 9.04 17.83 6.28
N LEU A 530 9.42 16.63 6.73
CA LEU A 530 9.43 16.27 8.14
C LEU A 530 10.51 17.07 8.88
N VAL A 531 10.07 17.99 9.73
CA VAL A 531 10.97 18.86 10.52
C VAL A 531 11.33 18.21 11.84
N ASP A 532 10.34 17.64 12.52
CA ASP A 532 10.50 17.03 13.84
C ASP A 532 9.34 16.07 14.14
N SER A 533 9.51 15.23 15.15
CA SER A 533 8.44 14.41 15.71
C SER A 533 8.58 14.27 17.21
N GLN A 534 7.45 14.23 17.91
CA GLN A 534 7.41 14.17 19.37
C GLN A 534 6.44 13.11 19.87
N VAL A 535 6.97 12.20 20.69
CA VAL A 535 6.15 11.28 21.49
C VAL A 535 5.56 12.05 22.68
N THR A 536 4.25 12.21 22.71
CA THR A 536 3.55 12.94 23.80
C THR A 536 3.09 11.99 24.90
N ASN A 537 2.81 10.74 24.57
CA ASN A 537 2.55 9.63 25.49
C ASN A 537 2.81 8.29 24.77
N PRO A 538 2.75 7.13 25.46
CA PRO A 538 3.12 5.83 24.86
C PRO A 538 2.36 5.44 23.59
N TYR A 539 1.19 6.02 23.32
CA TYR A 539 0.35 5.70 22.16
C TYR A 539 -0.02 6.95 21.36
N GLN A 540 0.73 8.06 21.47
CA GLN A 540 0.52 9.24 20.65
C GLN A 540 1.86 9.85 20.22
N ILE A 541 1.95 10.12 18.92
CA ILE A 541 3.06 10.83 18.28
C ILE A 541 2.52 12.05 17.53
N VAL A 542 3.29 13.13 17.55
CA VAL A 542 3.00 14.36 16.82
C VAL A 542 4.12 14.57 15.81
N PHE A 543 3.78 14.66 14.53
CA PHE A 543 4.68 15.01 13.45
C PHE A 543 4.54 16.49 13.10
N TYR A 544 5.68 17.14 12.86
CA TYR A 544 5.80 18.53 12.51
C TYR A 544 6.28 18.63 11.06
N LEU A 545 5.37 18.99 10.16
CA LEU A 545 5.64 19.03 8.72
C LEU A 545 5.71 20.48 8.25
N ASN A 546 6.74 20.84 7.48
CA ASN A 546 6.83 22.16 6.83
C ASN A 546 6.10 22.17 5.48
N SER A 547 4.91 21.59 5.44
CA SER A 547 4.06 21.47 4.27
C SER A 547 2.58 21.44 4.67
N THR A 548 1.71 21.86 3.75
CA THR A 548 0.24 21.67 3.82
C THR A 548 -0.27 20.72 2.74
N SER A 549 0.65 20.09 2.01
CA SER A 549 0.32 19.14 0.96
C SER A 549 -0.28 17.87 1.56
N ASP A 550 -1.44 17.46 1.03
CA ASP A 550 -2.05 16.17 1.36
C ASP A 550 -1.12 15.00 1.03
N LEU A 551 -0.25 15.15 0.02
CA LEU A 551 0.74 14.13 -0.38
C LEU A 551 1.74 13.85 0.74
N VAL A 552 2.34 14.90 1.30
CA VAL A 552 3.31 14.77 2.40
C VAL A 552 2.65 14.16 3.65
N ILE A 553 1.37 14.47 3.88
CA ILE A 553 0.63 13.92 5.01
C ILE A 553 0.30 12.44 4.78
N ASP A 554 -0.08 12.06 3.55
CA ASP A 554 -0.32 10.69 3.12
C ASP A 554 0.94 9.83 3.29
N GLU A 555 2.07 10.27 2.73
CA GLU A 555 3.40 9.68 2.92
C GLU A 555 3.74 9.49 4.39
N THR A 556 3.54 10.53 5.22
CA THR A 556 3.78 10.43 6.66
C THR A 556 2.91 9.37 7.35
N LEU A 557 1.84 8.87 6.73
CA LEU A 557 0.99 7.81 7.28
C LEU A 557 1.19 6.44 6.61
N THR A 558 1.63 6.38 5.35
CA THR A 558 1.64 5.15 4.54
C THR A 558 3.01 4.73 4.04
N GLU A 559 4.01 5.61 4.00
CA GLU A 559 5.33 5.35 3.41
C GLU A 559 6.09 4.22 4.13
N ILE A 560 5.88 4.09 5.45
CA ILE A 560 6.50 3.03 6.24
C ILE A 560 5.54 1.85 6.38
N ASP A 561 5.83 0.79 5.65
CA ASP A 561 5.19 -0.52 5.84
C ASP A 561 5.78 -1.32 7.00
N ILE A 562 7.03 -1.01 7.40
CA ILE A 562 7.76 -1.76 8.42
C ILE A 562 8.31 -0.88 9.55
N TYR A 563 7.79 -1.10 10.76
CA TYR A 563 8.27 -0.47 11.98
C TYR A 563 9.33 -1.31 12.71
N PHE A 564 10.24 -0.63 13.41
CA PHE A 564 11.25 -1.27 14.25
C PHE A 564 10.89 -1.20 15.74
N PRO A 565 10.94 -2.32 16.47
CA PRO A 565 10.93 -2.29 17.93
C PRO A 565 12.21 -1.62 18.44
N ALA A 566 12.10 -0.41 19.00
CA ALA A 566 13.25 0.36 19.45
C ALA A 566 14.05 -0.40 20.53
N SER A 567 13.39 -1.23 21.33
CA SER A 567 14.05 -2.09 22.34
C SER A 567 15.06 -3.08 21.76
N VAL A 568 14.93 -3.44 20.48
CA VAL A 568 15.83 -4.34 19.76
C VAL A 568 16.80 -3.55 18.90
N TYR A 569 16.30 -2.60 18.11
CA TYR A 569 17.12 -1.95 17.09
C TYR A 569 17.96 -0.80 17.65
N SER A 570 17.69 -0.33 18.87
CA SER A 570 18.39 0.81 19.45
C SER A 570 19.90 0.61 19.71
N HIS A 571 20.42 -0.59 19.52
CA HIS A 571 21.84 -0.90 19.69
C HIS A 571 22.45 -1.58 18.47
N ILE A 572 21.65 -1.83 17.42
CA ILE A 572 22.11 -2.47 16.19
C ILE A 572 22.43 -1.37 15.18
N GLN A 573 23.61 -1.45 14.56
CA GLN A 573 24.00 -0.49 13.53
C GLN A 573 23.39 -0.89 12.18
N PRO A 574 22.89 0.07 11.38
CA PRO A 574 22.36 -0.19 10.04
C PRO A 574 23.25 -1.06 9.15
N ALA A 575 24.56 -0.76 9.14
CA ALA A 575 25.54 -1.51 8.36
C ALA A 575 25.63 -3.00 8.74
N THR A 576 25.31 -3.36 9.99
CA THR A 576 25.23 -4.77 10.42
C THR A 576 24.01 -5.45 9.80
N ILE A 577 22.84 -4.81 9.89
CA ILE A 577 21.57 -5.33 9.36
C ILE A 577 21.66 -5.53 7.85
N TRP A 578 22.27 -4.57 7.15
CA TRP A 578 22.50 -4.64 5.70
C TRP A 578 23.31 -5.88 5.28
N THR A 579 24.31 -6.27 6.07
CA THR A 579 25.14 -7.43 5.77
C THR A 579 24.50 -8.77 6.17
N ASP A 580 23.42 -8.73 6.95
CA ASP A 580 22.73 -9.94 7.42
C ASP A 580 21.67 -10.38 6.42
N LYS A 581 21.69 -11.65 6.02
CA LYS A 581 20.75 -12.16 5.02
C LYS A 581 19.35 -12.45 5.56
N TYR A 582 19.25 -12.95 6.79
CA TYR A 582 18.02 -13.52 7.35
C TYR A 582 17.84 -13.15 8.82
N ALA A 583 18.18 -11.92 9.23
CA ALA A 583 17.99 -11.53 10.62
C ALA A 583 16.51 -11.71 10.92
N PRO A 584 16.16 -12.54 11.90
CA PRO A 584 14.77 -12.78 12.17
C PRO A 584 14.26 -11.60 12.96
N LEU A 585 13.28 -11.03 12.31
CA LEU A 585 12.71 -9.80 12.71
C LEU A 585 11.54 -10.09 13.63
N ILE A 586 11.37 -9.23 14.62
CA ILE A 586 10.21 -9.27 15.48
C ILE A 586 9.07 -8.58 14.73
N SER A 587 8.02 -9.33 14.41
CA SER A 587 6.83 -8.82 13.75
C SER A 587 5.81 -8.24 14.74
N ASN A 588 4.93 -7.38 14.24
CA ASN A 588 3.71 -6.90 14.92
C ASN A 588 2.44 -7.19 14.11
N GLY A 589 2.59 -7.72 12.90
CA GLY A 589 1.52 -7.99 11.95
C GLY A 589 0.83 -9.34 12.11
N PRO A 590 0.02 -9.73 11.10
CA PRO A 590 -0.84 -10.91 11.15
C PRO A 590 -0.10 -12.23 11.01
N TYR A 591 1.12 -12.22 10.49
CA TYR A 591 1.96 -13.41 10.38
C TYR A 591 3.33 -13.23 11.06
N MET A 592 3.97 -14.37 11.32
CA MET A 592 5.26 -14.45 11.97
C MET A 592 6.07 -15.60 11.38
N TRP A 593 7.41 -15.52 11.48
CA TRP A 593 8.30 -16.56 10.98
C TRP A 593 7.94 -17.94 11.55
N ASN A 594 7.92 -18.95 10.69
CA ASN A 594 7.77 -20.33 11.16
C ASN A 594 9.07 -20.79 11.84
N SER A 595 9.06 -20.83 13.17
CA SER A 595 10.20 -21.23 14.02
C SER A 595 10.67 -22.68 13.85
N THR A 596 9.97 -23.49 13.03
CA THR A 596 10.36 -24.86 12.70
C THR A 596 10.99 -25.01 11.31
N SER A 597 11.02 -23.93 10.52
CA SER A 597 11.65 -23.96 9.20
C SER A 597 13.17 -24.06 9.37
N SER A 598 13.72 -25.25 9.11
CA SER A 598 15.16 -25.44 8.88
C SER A 598 15.60 -24.96 7.49
N ALA A 599 14.87 -24.01 6.91
CA ALA A 599 14.90 -23.66 5.50
C ALA A 599 14.70 -22.15 5.34
N PHE A 600 15.68 -21.37 5.78
CA PHE A 600 15.99 -20.16 5.01
C PHE A 600 16.75 -20.65 3.77
N SER A 601 16.02 -21.22 2.80
CA SER A 601 16.55 -21.29 1.44
C SER A 601 16.30 -19.94 0.79
N ASP A 602 17.14 -19.58 -0.18
CA ASP A 602 16.97 -18.34 -0.95
C ASP A 602 15.68 -18.33 -1.79
N GLU A 603 14.90 -19.43 -1.75
CA GLU A 603 13.83 -19.75 -2.69
C GLU A 603 12.50 -20.12 -2.01
N GLU A 604 12.44 -20.27 -0.68
CA GLU A 604 11.21 -20.65 0.04
C GLU A 604 11.14 -19.98 1.42
N PHE A 605 10.03 -19.27 1.68
CA PHE A 605 9.77 -18.58 2.94
C PHE A 605 8.39 -18.93 3.49
N THR A 606 8.34 -19.60 4.66
CA THR A 606 7.07 -19.97 5.31
C THR A 606 6.78 -19.09 6.51
N LEU A 607 5.59 -18.48 6.49
CA LEU A 607 5.02 -17.73 7.60
C LEU A 607 3.87 -18.51 8.25
N THR A 608 3.73 -18.36 9.57
CA THR A 608 2.63 -18.90 10.37
C THR A 608 1.80 -17.77 10.95
N TYR A 609 0.49 -17.99 11.06
CA TYR A 609 -0.44 -16.99 11.60
C TYR A 609 -0.04 -16.56 13.04
N ASN A 610 -0.21 -15.28 13.35
CA ASN A 610 -0.03 -14.71 14.68
C ASN A 610 -1.37 -14.74 15.46
N PRO A 611 -1.55 -15.64 16.45
CA PRO A 611 -2.80 -15.73 17.23
C PRO A 611 -3.07 -14.50 18.12
N HIS A 612 -2.07 -13.63 18.31
CA HIS A 612 -2.12 -12.48 19.21
C HIS A 612 -2.28 -11.15 18.47
N TYR A 613 -2.40 -11.19 17.14
CA TYR A 613 -2.53 -10.00 16.31
C TYR A 613 -3.85 -9.25 16.60
N PHE A 614 -3.74 -7.93 16.78
CA PHE A 614 -4.79 -7.10 17.37
C PHE A 614 -6.00 -6.84 16.48
N LYS A 615 -5.89 -7.09 15.16
CA LYS A 615 -7.01 -7.05 14.21
C LYS A 615 -7.47 -8.42 13.75
N ILE A 616 -7.13 -9.48 14.49
CA ILE A 616 -7.73 -10.80 14.25
C ILE A 616 -9.25 -10.71 14.42
N ASP A 617 -10.00 -11.29 13.49
CA ASP A 617 -11.47 -11.28 13.61
C ASP A 617 -11.87 -12.17 14.80
N PRO A 618 -12.43 -11.59 15.88
CA PRO A 618 -12.81 -12.37 17.05
C PRO A 618 -13.94 -13.38 16.75
N LEU A 619 -14.71 -13.20 15.67
CA LEU A 619 -15.79 -14.10 15.26
C LEU A 619 -15.30 -15.46 14.75
N ILE A 620 -14.01 -15.57 14.39
CA ILE A 620 -13.38 -16.85 14.07
C ILE A 620 -13.49 -17.84 15.25
N PHE A 621 -13.55 -17.33 16.48
CA PHE A 621 -13.60 -18.13 17.70
C PHE A 621 -14.99 -18.15 18.38
N LEU A 622 -16.07 -17.91 17.61
CA LEU A 622 -17.41 -17.73 18.16
C LEU A 622 -17.95 -18.97 18.88
N ALA A 623 -18.16 -18.84 20.20
CA ALA A 623 -18.86 -19.83 21.00
C ALA A 623 -20.29 -19.40 21.32
N ASN A 624 -21.23 -20.35 21.33
CA ASN A 624 -22.65 -20.08 21.62
C ASN A 624 -23.00 -20.43 23.07
N VAL A 625 -23.55 -19.48 23.82
CA VAL A 625 -23.91 -19.64 25.24
C VAL A 625 -25.31 -19.10 25.53
N LYS A 626 -25.96 -19.65 26.55
CA LYS A 626 -27.23 -19.10 27.07
C LYS A 626 -26.94 -18.17 28.23
N ALA A 627 -27.62 -17.03 28.29
CA ALA A 627 -27.49 -16.11 29.43
C ALA A 627 -27.73 -16.86 30.76
N GLY A 628 -26.87 -16.61 31.76
CA GLY A 628 -26.86 -17.32 33.04
C GLY A 628 -26.12 -18.65 33.06
N THR A 629 -25.60 -19.14 31.93
CA THR A 629 -24.70 -20.30 31.88
C THR A 629 -23.25 -19.81 31.82
N PRO A 630 -22.45 -19.97 32.87
CA PRO A 630 -21.04 -19.57 32.86
C PRO A 630 -20.27 -20.23 31.71
N TYR A 631 -19.37 -19.47 31.09
CA TYR A 631 -18.50 -19.97 30.02
C TYR A 631 -17.06 -20.04 30.49
N ASN A 632 -16.39 -21.17 30.32
CA ASN A 632 -14.96 -21.27 30.62
C ASN A 632 -14.16 -20.85 29.39
N TYR A 633 -13.47 -19.72 29.48
CA TYR A 633 -12.53 -19.30 28.44
C TYR A 633 -11.12 -19.75 28.81
N THR A 634 -10.45 -20.41 27.87
CA THR A 634 -9.08 -20.89 28.02
C THR A 634 -8.27 -20.40 26.83
N THR A 635 -7.07 -19.88 27.09
CA THR A 635 -6.13 -19.45 26.03
C THR A 635 -4.70 -19.73 26.45
N THR A 636 -3.85 -19.90 25.46
CA THR A 636 -2.39 -19.97 25.62
C THR A 636 -1.79 -18.61 25.30
N PHE A 637 -0.78 -18.22 26.07
CA PHE A 637 0.06 -17.05 25.84
C PHE A 637 1.52 -17.50 25.67
N THR A 638 2.24 -16.92 24.73
CA THR A 638 3.60 -17.32 24.35
C THR A 638 4.48 -16.10 24.08
N TYR A 639 5.58 -15.96 24.82
CA TYR A 639 6.62 -14.99 24.50
C TYR A 639 7.65 -15.61 23.58
N TYR A 640 8.00 -14.91 22.50
CA TYR A 640 9.09 -15.30 21.62
C TYR A 640 10.40 -14.66 22.08
N ASN A 641 11.37 -15.50 22.42
CA ASN A 641 12.70 -15.08 22.84
C ASN A 641 13.74 -15.46 21.79
N TRP A 642 14.73 -14.60 21.62
CA TRP A 642 15.82 -14.82 20.70
C TRP A 642 16.84 -15.83 21.23
N ASP A 643 17.10 -16.90 20.49
CA ASP A 643 18.16 -17.86 20.79
C ASP A 643 19.37 -17.66 19.87
N ASN A 644 20.40 -17.00 20.41
CA ASN A 644 21.68 -16.74 19.73
C ASN A 644 22.42 -18.01 19.28
N SER A 645 22.07 -19.20 19.81
CA SER A 645 22.74 -20.44 19.42
C SER A 645 22.14 -21.08 18.15
N THR A 646 20.89 -20.75 17.84
CA THR A 646 20.14 -21.30 16.71
C THR A 646 19.69 -20.23 15.72
N ASP A 647 19.98 -18.96 16.01
CA ASP A 647 19.56 -17.80 15.20
C ASP A 647 18.06 -17.82 14.92
N SER A 648 17.26 -18.17 15.95
CA SER A 648 15.82 -18.35 15.81
C SER A 648 15.03 -17.75 16.97
N LEU A 649 13.79 -17.34 16.68
CA LEU A 649 12.82 -16.97 17.71
C LEU A 649 12.20 -18.23 18.30
N VAL A 650 12.48 -18.45 19.58
CA VAL A 650 12.01 -19.62 20.33
C VAL A 650 10.78 -19.24 21.15
N PRO A 651 9.63 -19.92 20.94
CA PRO A 651 8.45 -19.72 21.76
C PRO A 651 8.68 -20.24 23.18
N THR A 652 8.29 -19.45 24.17
CA THR A 652 8.32 -19.83 25.59
C THR A 652 6.97 -19.59 26.23
N PRO A 653 6.44 -20.53 27.03
CA PRO A 653 5.16 -20.35 27.70
C PRO A 653 5.17 -19.08 28.56
N ALA A 654 4.23 -18.19 28.32
CA ALA A 654 4.17 -16.94 29.04
C ALA A 654 3.84 -17.17 30.53
N ASN A 655 4.51 -16.41 31.40
CA ASN A 655 4.24 -16.40 32.83
C ASN A 655 3.95 -14.97 33.27
N GLY A 656 2.89 -14.79 34.07
CA GLY A 656 2.40 -13.48 34.45
C GLY A 656 1.02 -13.51 35.11
N THR A 657 0.47 -12.32 35.32
CA THR A 657 -0.91 -12.14 35.76
C THR A 657 -1.78 -11.94 34.54
N ALA A 658 -2.72 -12.84 34.29
CA ALA A 658 -3.64 -12.77 33.17
C ALA A 658 -5.03 -12.29 33.59
N TYR A 659 -5.70 -11.57 32.69
CA TYR A 659 -7.03 -11.01 32.86
C TYR A 659 -7.89 -11.32 31.64
N VAL A 660 -9.21 -11.42 31.84
CA VAL A 660 -10.20 -11.52 30.77
C VAL A 660 -11.37 -10.56 31.01
N TRP A 661 -11.90 -9.96 29.95
CA TRP A 661 -13.14 -9.18 29.98
C TRP A 661 -13.90 -9.31 28.66
N LEU A 662 -15.12 -8.79 28.65
CA LEU A 662 -15.97 -8.75 27.47
C LEU A 662 -16.07 -7.32 26.95
N LYS A 663 -15.99 -7.18 25.62
CA LYS A 663 -16.42 -5.98 24.89
C LYS A 663 -17.73 -6.30 24.17
N ALA A 664 -18.68 -5.36 24.15
CA ALA A 664 -19.86 -5.48 23.30
C ALA A 664 -19.39 -5.41 21.85
N LEU A 665 -19.67 -6.42 21.03
CA LEU A 665 -19.30 -6.45 19.61
C LEU A 665 -20.52 -6.16 18.74
N ASP A 666 -21.58 -6.93 18.92
CA ASP A 666 -22.89 -6.71 18.28
C ASP A 666 -23.99 -7.00 19.31
N VAL A 667 -24.20 -6.03 20.19
CA VAL A 667 -25.23 -6.10 21.24
C VAL A 667 -26.26 -5.00 20.95
N PRO A 668 -27.55 -5.34 20.74
CA PRO A 668 -28.57 -4.37 20.38
C PRO A 668 -28.62 -3.17 21.32
N GLY A 669 -28.42 -1.96 20.76
CA GLY A 669 -28.46 -0.70 21.50
C GLY A 669 -27.23 -0.40 22.36
N VAL A 670 -26.16 -1.19 22.25
CA VAL A 670 -24.90 -0.98 22.98
C VAL A 670 -23.77 -0.73 21.98
N PRO A 671 -23.05 0.40 22.08
CA PRO A 671 -21.91 0.67 21.20
C PRO A 671 -20.74 -0.28 21.53
N TYR A 672 -19.84 -0.45 20.56
CA TYR A 672 -18.61 -1.21 20.77
C TYR A 672 -17.79 -0.64 21.93
N GLY A 673 -17.35 -1.52 22.85
CA GLY A 673 -16.55 -1.11 24.00
C GLY A 673 -16.64 -2.08 25.17
N ASN A 674 -15.83 -1.84 26.21
CA ASN A 674 -15.79 -2.70 27.39
C ASN A 674 -17.18 -2.81 28.05
N TYR A 675 -17.67 -4.04 28.15
CA TYR A 675 -18.96 -4.35 28.78
C TYR A 675 -18.80 -4.87 30.21
N THR A 676 -17.76 -5.69 30.45
CA THR A 676 -17.43 -6.17 31.79
C THR A 676 -16.08 -5.60 32.26
N LYS A 677 -15.86 -5.66 33.58
CA LYS A 677 -14.54 -5.36 34.16
C LYS A 677 -13.61 -6.57 33.99
N PRO A 678 -12.29 -6.34 33.87
CA PRO A 678 -11.30 -7.41 33.88
C PRO A 678 -11.40 -8.32 35.11
N VAL A 679 -11.37 -9.62 34.88
CA VAL A 679 -11.34 -10.68 35.90
C VAL A 679 -10.05 -11.46 35.74
N THR A 680 -9.37 -11.77 36.84
CA THR A 680 -8.12 -12.54 36.83
C THR A 680 -8.35 -13.97 36.33
N MET A 681 -7.44 -14.45 35.48
CA MET A 681 -7.39 -15.83 35.02
C MET A 681 -6.44 -16.67 35.87
N SER A 682 -6.70 -17.97 35.96
CA SER A 682 -5.83 -18.93 36.66
C SER A 682 -4.96 -19.69 35.66
N MET A 683 -3.65 -19.77 35.90
CA MET A 683 -2.77 -20.63 35.11
C MET A 683 -3.11 -22.10 35.41
N ILE A 684 -3.44 -22.88 34.39
CA ILE A 684 -3.80 -24.30 34.51
C ILE A 684 -2.69 -25.24 33.99
N ALA A 685 -1.84 -24.73 33.10
CA ALA A 685 -0.59 -25.34 32.65
C ALA A 685 0.39 -24.20 32.28
N PRO A 686 1.71 -24.44 32.11
CA PRO A 686 2.64 -23.41 31.69
C PRO A 686 2.15 -22.69 30.42
N GLY A 687 1.98 -21.37 30.46
CA GLY A 687 1.44 -20.55 29.36
C GLY A 687 -0.07 -20.62 29.16
N GLU A 688 -0.77 -21.58 29.74
CA GLU A 688 -2.21 -21.79 29.56
C GLU A 688 -3.01 -21.24 30.74
N TYR A 689 -3.93 -20.33 30.45
CA TYR A 689 -4.73 -19.62 31.43
C TYR A 689 -6.22 -19.83 31.18
N SER A 690 -7.00 -19.96 32.27
CA SER A 690 -8.44 -20.19 32.21
C SER A 690 -9.21 -19.28 33.18
N ALA A 691 -10.39 -18.83 32.76
CA ALA A 691 -11.31 -18.09 33.61
C ALA A 691 -12.78 -18.38 33.28
N MET A 692 -13.61 -18.38 34.33
CA MET A 692 -15.06 -18.48 34.19
C MET A 692 -15.67 -17.11 33.93
N ILE A 693 -16.19 -16.90 32.73
CA ILE A 693 -16.93 -15.71 32.33
C ILE A 693 -18.39 -15.88 32.78
N ASN A 694 -18.84 -14.98 33.65
CA ASN A 694 -20.23 -14.96 34.11
C ASN A 694 -21.12 -14.32 33.04
N THR A 695 -22.06 -15.09 32.49
CA THR A 695 -23.03 -14.63 31.48
C THR A 695 -24.38 -14.22 32.09
N THR A 696 -24.51 -14.23 33.42
CA THR A 696 -25.74 -13.85 34.11
C THR A 696 -26.03 -12.37 33.91
N GLY A 697 -27.22 -12.06 33.40
CA GLY A 697 -27.66 -10.68 33.17
C GLY A 697 -27.08 -10.02 31.93
N LEU A 698 -26.28 -10.73 31.12
CA LEU A 698 -25.88 -10.24 29.80
C LEU A 698 -27.10 -10.23 28.86
N PRO A 699 -27.39 -9.11 28.18
CA PRO A 699 -28.30 -9.06 27.05
C PRO A 699 -27.95 -10.09 25.97
N ALA A 700 -28.95 -10.42 25.14
CA ALA A 700 -28.67 -11.21 23.95
C ALA A 700 -27.86 -10.39 22.95
N GLY A 701 -26.86 -11.01 22.33
CA GLY A 701 -25.93 -10.35 21.41
C GLY A 701 -24.56 -11.02 21.39
N ILE A 702 -23.66 -10.47 20.57
CA ILE A 702 -22.30 -10.96 20.41
C ILE A 702 -21.34 -10.09 21.21
N TYR A 703 -20.48 -10.74 21.99
CA TYR A 703 -19.43 -10.14 22.78
C TYR A 703 -18.07 -10.62 22.28
N GLU A 704 -17.11 -9.71 22.18
CA GLU A 704 -15.70 -10.04 22.03
C GLU A 704 -15.14 -10.37 23.42
N ILE A 705 -14.46 -11.51 23.53
CA ILE A 705 -13.63 -11.85 24.69
C ILE A 705 -12.26 -11.24 24.44
N VAL A 706 -11.78 -10.42 25.35
CA VAL A 706 -10.40 -9.94 25.35
C VAL A 706 -9.69 -10.49 26.56
N ALA A 707 -8.62 -11.23 26.35
CA ALA A 707 -7.71 -11.68 27.37
C ALA A 707 -6.35 -11.00 27.20
N LYS A 708 -5.69 -10.73 28.32
CA LYS A 708 -4.39 -10.08 28.38
C LYS A 708 -3.55 -10.70 29.47
N ILE A 709 -2.31 -11.04 29.18
CA ILE A 709 -1.31 -11.39 30.19
C ILE A 709 -0.35 -10.23 30.38
N ILE A 710 0.10 -10.04 31.63
CA ILE A 710 1.17 -9.10 31.98
C ILE A 710 2.26 -9.89 32.69
N SER A 711 3.45 -9.96 32.11
CA SER A 711 4.61 -10.60 32.75
C SER A 711 5.09 -9.80 33.96
N PRO A 712 5.85 -10.41 34.88
CA PRO A 712 6.50 -9.67 35.96
C PRO A 712 7.42 -8.54 35.48
N GLY A 713 7.92 -8.63 34.25
CA GLY A 713 8.76 -7.62 33.58
C GLY A 713 7.98 -6.57 32.80
N GLY A 714 6.64 -6.62 32.79
CA GLY A 714 5.79 -5.66 32.09
C GLY A 714 5.54 -5.97 30.60
N LEU A 715 5.92 -7.15 30.13
CA LEU A 715 5.51 -7.63 28.79
C LEU A 715 4.01 -7.86 28.78
N GLU A 716 3.35 -7.46 27.70
CA GLU A 716 1.93 -7.62 27.47
C GLU A 716 1.68 -8.46 26.22
N GLU A 717 0.69 -9.33 26.29
CA GLU A 717 0.25 -10.11 25.15
C GLU A 717 -1.26 -10.28 25.22
N TYR A 718 -1.92 -10.19 24.07
CA TYR A 718 -3.37 -10.19 23.96
C TYR A 718 -3.87 -11.45 23.27
N SER A 719 -5.06 -11.89 23.64
CA SER A 719 -5.77 -13.01 23.02
C SER A 719 -7.24 -12.63 22.87
N TYR A 720 -7.84 -13.05 21.77
CA TYR A 720 -9.17 -12.64 21.36
C TYR A 720 -10.06 -13.85 21.14
N GLY A 721 -11.34 -13.70 21.47
CA GLY A 721 -12.37 -14.69 21.18
C GLY A 721 -13.75 -14.04 21.09
N SER A 722 -14.82 -14.83 20.98
CA SER A 722 -16.17 -14.26 21.01
C SER A 722 -17.23 -15.19 21.58
N LEU A 723 -18.30 -14.58 22.10
CA LEU A 723 -19.48 -15.24 22.66
C LEU A 723 -20.75 -14.70 22.01
N ASN A 724 -21.54 -15.59 21.44
CA ASN A 724 -22.94 -15.32 21.14
C ASN A 724 -23.80 -15.69 22.36
N VAL A 725 -24.33 -14.68 23.05
CA VAL A 725 -25.22 -14.87 24.20
C VAL A 725 -26.67 -14.88 23.70
N SER A 726 -27.37 -15.99 23.92
CA SER A 726 -28.80 -16.13 23.62
C SER A 726 -29.65 -15.88 24.87
N SER A 727 -30.83 -15.26 24.68
CA SER A 727 -31.79 -15.02 25.76
C SER A 727 -32.32 -16.34 26.32
N VAL A 728 -32.49 -16.41 27.64
CA VAL A 728 -33.29 -17.48 28.25
C VAL A 728 -34.76 -17.19 27.93
N PRO A 729 -35.54 -18.15 27.37
CA PRO A 729 -36.96 -17.95 27.21
C PRO A 729 -37.58 -17.70 28.59
N VAL A 730 -38.20 -16.54 28.76
CA VAL A 730 -38.97 -16.23 29.96
C VAL A 730 -40.16 -17.20 29.96
N VAL A 731 -40.09 -18.25 30.77
CA VAL A 731 -41.27 -19.06 31.09
C VAL A 731 -42.18 -18.15 31.91
N THR A 732 -43.10 -17.48 31.24
CA THR A 732 -44.18 -16.77 31.92
C THR A 732 -45.08 -17.85 32.51
N THR A 733 -44.91 -18.18 33.79
CA THR A 733 -45.94 -18.89 34.54
C THR A 733 -47.13 -17.94 34.66
N THR A 734 -48.05 -18.02 33.71
CA THR A 734 -49.35 -17.36 33.82
C THR A 734 -50.10 -17.99 34.97
N HIS A 735 -50.08 -17.36 36.14
CA HIS A 735 -51.10 -17.60 37.16
C HIS A 735 -52.45 -17.09 36.63
N PRO A 736 -53.55 -17.84 36.76
CA PRO A 736 -54.88 -17.38 36.34
C PRO A 736 -55.25 -16.11 37.11
N PRO A 737 -55.83 -15.09 36.48
CA PRO A 737 -56.19 -13.86 37.16
C PRO A 737 -57.36 -14.10 38.11
N VAL A 738 -57.22 -13.64 39.36
CA VAL A 738 -58.34 -13.46 40.29
C VAL A 738 -59.18 -12.28 39.79
N THR A 739 -60.38 -12.58 39.31
CA THR A 739 -61.38 -11.60 38.88
C THR A 739 -61.74 -10.69 40.06
N THR A 740 -61.29 -9.43 40.00
CA THR A 740 -61.83 -8.37 40.85
C THR A 740 -62.41 -7.30 39.93
N THR A 741 -63.73 -7.26 39.85
CA THR A 741 -64.49 -6.23 39.14
C THR A 741 -64.40 -4.92 39.91
N THR A 742 -63.69 -3.95 39.36
CA THR A 742 -63.86 -2.53 39.69
C THR A 742 -64.09 -1.75 38.41
N THR A 743 -65.30 -1.20 38.32
CA THR A 743 -65.74 -0.24 37.30
C THR A 743 -65.07 1.11 37.52
N THR A 744 -64.29 1.59 36.56
CA THR A 744 -63.87 2.99 36.49
C THR A 744 -63.97 3.51 35.05
N HIS A 745 -64.57 4.69 34.93
CA HIS A 745 -64.83 5.43 33.69
C HIS A 745 -63.56 5.81 32.92
N PRO A 746 -63.63 5.97 31.58
CA PRO A 746 -62.50 6.41 30.77
C PRO A 746 -62.19 7.91 31.03
N PRO A 747 -60.91 8.30 31.23
CA PRO A 747 -60.53 9.70 31.16
C PRO A 747 -60.48 10.17 29.72
N SER A 748 -61.12 11.31 29.49
CA SER A 748 -61.08 12.14 28.29
C SER A 748 -59.66 12.52 27.87
N ILE A 749 -59.34 12.31 26.59
CA ILE A 749 -58.11 12.76 25.95
C ILE A 749 -58.16 14.29 25.78
N SER A 750 -57.11 14.98 26.24
CA SER A 750 -56.98 16.44 26.19
C SER A 750 -56.67 16.95 24.76
N PRO A 751 -57.26 18.07 24.29
CA PRO A 751 -57.05 18.64 22.94
C PRO A 751 -55.64 19.22 22.68
N ILE A 752 -54.73 19.18 23.65
CA ILE A 752 -53.43 19.86 23.59
C ILE A 752 -52.41 19.12 22.69
N VAL A 753 -52.59 17.81 22.46
CA VAL A 753 -51.64 17.00 21.68
C VAL A 753 -51.73 17.28 20.16
N TYR A 754 -52.91 17.67 19.65
CA TYR A 754 -53.07 17.98 18.23
C TYR A 754 -52.58 19.38 17.84
N ALA A 755 -52.53 20.33 18.79
CA ALA A 755 -52.00 21.67 18.52
C ALA A 755 -50.47 21.66 18.34
N GLY A 756 -49.74 20.84 19.10
CA GLY A 756 -48.28 20.73 19.01
C GLY A 756 -47.79 20.13 17.69
N ILE A 757 -48.49 19.10 17.18
CA ILE A 757 -48.12 18.43 15.92
C ILE A 757 -48.43 19.34 14.71
N ALA A 758 -49.51 20.13 14.75
CA ALA A 758 -49.85 21.06 13.68
C ALA A 758 -48.85 22.24 13.59
N ILE A 759 -48.33 22.75 14.71
CA ILE A 759 -47.37 23.87 14.71
C ILE A 759 -46.02 23.45 14.12
N VAL A 760 -45.53 22.23 14.41
CA VAL A 760 -44.26 21.74 13.88
C VAL A 760 -44.31 21.55 12.36
N ILE A 761 -45.43 21.05 11.84
CA ILE A 761 -45.61 20.87 10.40
C ILE A 761 -45.66 22.23 9.67
N VAL A 762 -46.32 23.24 10.26
CA VAL A 762 -46.36 24.60 9.67
C VAL A 762 -44.97 25.25 9.65
N ILE A 763 -44.15 25.06 10.69
CA ILE A 763 -42.78 25.60 10.73
C ILE A 763 -41.90 24.96 9.65
N ILE A 764 -42.02 23.64 9.44
CA ILE A 764 -41.25 22.93 8.40
C ILE A 764 -41.66 23.39 7.00
N VAL A 765 -42.96 23.60 6.77
CA VAL A 765 -43.46 24.09 5.47
C VAL A 765 -43.04 25.54 5.21
N VAL A 766 -43.06 26.42 6.22
CA VAL A 766 -42.59 27.81 6.08
C VAL A 766 -41.07 27.86 5.83
N ALA A 767 -40.28 27.02 6.50
CA ALA A 767 -38.84 26.92 6.27
C ALA A 767 -38.52 26.44 4.83
N ALA A 768 -39.26 25.45 4.32
CA ALA A 768 -39.12 24.97 2.95
C ALA A 768 -39.49 26.04 1.91
N VAL A 769 -40.54 26.83 2.17
CA VAL A 769 -40.96 27.93 1.29
C VAL A 769 -39.96 29.09 1.30
N VAL A 770 -39.33 29.42 2.43
CA VAL A 770 -38.28 30.45 2.52
C VAL A 770 -37.01 30.04 1.79
N VAL A 771 -36.65 28.75 1.81
CA VAL A 771 -35.49 28.22 1.07
C VAL A 771 -35.77 28.21 -0.44
N LEU A 772 -36.99 27.88 -0.86
CA LEU A 772 -37.38 27.87 -2.28
C LEU A 772 -37.56 29.28 -2.86
N LEU A 773 -37.97 30.27 -2.06
CA LEU A 773 -38.10 31.67 -2.48
C LEU A 773 -36.76 32.44 -2.47
N ARG A 774 -35.69 31.91 -1.85
CA ARG A 774 -34.33 32.47 -1.91
C ARG A 774 -33.52 32.01 -3.13
N ARG A 775 -34.04 31.08 -3.95
CA ARG A 775 -33.43 30.62 -5.20
C ARG A 775 -34.10 31.20 -6.46
N ARG A 776 -34.55 32.45 -6.37
CA ARG A 776 -34.79 33.32 -7.54
C ARG A 776 -34.09 34.65 -7.35
#